data_AF-A0A4V0HBE9-F1
#
_entry.id   AF-A0A4V0HBE9-F1
#
_cell.length_a   1.000
_cell.length_b   1.000
_cell.length_c   1.000
_cell.angle_alpha   90.00
_cell.angle_beta   90.00
_cell.angle_gamma   90.00
#
_symmetry.space_group_name_H-M   'P 1'
#
loop_
_entity.id
_entity.type
_entity.pdbx_description
1 polymer ?
#
loop_
_entity_poly.entity_id
_entity_poly.type
_entity_poly.pdbx_seq_one_letter_code
_entity_poly.pdbx_strand_id
1 'polypeptide(L)'
;MQDKLIIHGARAHNLKNIDVEIPRDKLVVVTGLSGSGKSSLAFDTIYAEGQRRYVESLSAYARQFLGNMEKPDVDSIDGLSPAISIDQKTTSKNPRSTVGTVTEINDYLRLLYARVGTPYCINGHGAITASSVEQIVEQVLGLPERTRMQILSPIIRRKKGQHKTVFEKIQKDGYVRVRVDGDIYDISEVPELSKSKMHDIEVVIDRLVNKEGIRSRLFDSIEAALRLGDGYLIIDTMDGHELQFSEHYSCPICGFTVPELEPRLFSFNAPFGSCPTCDGLGIKLEVDLDLVIPDPSKTLREGALAPWNPISSNYYPTMLEQAMATFGVDMDKPYQDLSEADKDLILYGSGDREFHFHYVNDFGGERNIDIPFEGVVANINRRYHETNSEYTRNVMRAYMNALTCTTCHGYRLNDQALCVRVGGQDGPNIGQISELSIADHLELLEGLILSENESTIAKPILKEIHDRLTFLNNVGLNYLTLSRASGTLSGGESQRIRLATQIGSNLSGVLYILDEPSIGLHQRDNDRLIDSLKKMRDLGNTLIVVEHDEDTMMQADWLIDVGPGAGEFGGQIIASGTPNQVAKNKKSITGQYLSGKKAIPVPLERRRGNGRFLEIKGASENNLQNINVRFPLGKFIAVTGVSGSGKSTLINSILKKVVAQHLNRNSEKPGKHNSFEGIEHIDRLIDIDQSPIGRTPRSNPATYTGVFDDIRDLFAQTNEAKIRGYKKGRFSFNVKGGRCEACSGDGIIKIEMHFLPDVYVPCEVCHGRRYNSETLEVHYKDKNIAEILDMTVDDALEFFAAIPKIARKIQTIKDVGLGYVTLGQPATTLSGGEAQRMKLASELHKRSTGKSLYILDEPTTGLHTDDIARLLTVLERFVDDGNTVLVIEHNLDVIKSADHIIDLGPEGGVGGGQVIATGTPEEVAKVKESYTGHYLQMKLQ
;
A
#
# COMPACT_ATOMS: atom_id res chain seq x y z
N MET A 1 -16.14 37.20 -16.35
CA MET A 1 -15.98 35.82 -15.85
C MET A 1 -17.11 35.57 -14.87
N GLN A 2 -17.82 34.44 -14.98
CA GLN A 2 -18.77 34.04 -13.93
C GLN A 2 -17.97 33.72 -12.66
N ASP A 3 -18.31 34.40 -11.56
CA ASP A 3 -17.74 34.29 -10.21
C ASP A 3 -18.30 33.07 -9.43
N LYS A 4 -19.21 32.33 -10.04
CA LYS A 4 -19.90 31.17 -9.47
C LYS A 4 -19.95 30.01 -10.46
N LEU A 5 -19.95 28.80 -9.92
CA LEU A 5 -20.34 27.57 -10.58
C LEU A 5 -21.85 27.37 -10.32
N ILE A 6 -22.64 27.23 -11.37
CA ILE A 6 -24.10 27.11 -11.28
C ILE A 6 -24.51 25.76 -11.87
N ILE A 7 -25.19 24.96 -11.06
CA ILE A 7 -25.73 23.66 -11.46
C ILE A 7 -27.25 23.79 -11.53
N HIS A 8 -27.82 23.38 -12.67
CA HIS A 8 -29.26 23.36 -12.89
C HIS A 8 -29.77 21.93 -13.08
N GLY A 9 -30.79 21.58 -12.31
CA GLY A 9 -31.53 20.33 -12.45
C GLY A 9 -30.69 19.05 -12.32
N ALA A 10 -29.83 18.95 -11.30
CA ALA A 10 -29.07 17.72 -11.06
C ALA A 10 -29.96 16.60 -10.51
N ARG A 11 -29.89 15.42 -11.12
CA ARG A 11 -30.74 14.23 -10.87
C ARG A 11 -29.97 12.92 -10.74
N ALA A 12 -28.63 12.98 -10.65
CA ALA A 12 -27.83 11.78 -10.41
C ALA A 12 -28.30 11.04 -9.15
N HIS A 13 -28.53 9.73 -9.28
CA HIS A 13 -29.02 8.86 -8.19
C HIS A 13 -30.30 9.36 -7.50
N ASN A 14 -30.20 9.85 -6.27
CA ASN A 14 -31.34 10.28 -5.47
C ASN A 14 -31.57 11.80 -5.50
N LEU A 15 -30.77 12.57 -6.24
CA LEU A 15 -30.91 14.02 -6.35
C LEU A 15 -32.27 14.39 -6.95
N LYS A 16 -32.97 15.34 -6.31
CA LYS A 16 -34.37 15.70 -6.62
C LYS A 16 -34.45 16.90 -7.56
N ASN A 17 -33.79 16.82 -8.71
CA ASN A 17 -33.74 17.89 -9.72
C ASN A 17 -33.28 19.23 -9.09
N ILE A 18 -32.12 19.20 -8.44
CA ILE A 18 -31.66 20.32 -7.61
C ILE A 18 -30.93 21.38 -8.42
N ASP A 19 -31.16 22.64 -8.02
CA ASP A 19 -30.35 23.78 -8.43
C ASP A 19 -29.42 24.18 -7.28
N VAL A 20 -28.14 24.43 -7.58
CA VAL A 20 -27.19 24.88 -6.56
C VAL A 20 -26.15 25.84 -7.15
N GLU A 21 -25.90 26.93 -6.42
CA GLU A 21 -24.83 27.88 -6.70
C GLU A 21 -23.65 27.62 -5.77
N ILE A 22 -22.45 27.56 -6.35
CA ILE A 22 -21.19 27.32 -5.64
C ILE A 22 -20.25 28.49 -5.94
N PRO A 23 -19.74 29.23 -4.93
CA PRO A 23 -18.81 30.31 -5.17
C PRO A 23 -17.46 29.78 -5.69
N ARG A 24 -16.89 30.44 -6.70
CA ARG A 24 -15.56 30.10 -7.21
C ARG A 24 -14.46 30.69 -6.33
N ASP A 25 -13.28 30.08 -6.41
CA ASP A 25 -12.07 30.46 -5.68
C ASP A 25 -12.27 30.43 -4.15
N LYS A 26 -13.13 29.49 -3.71
CA LYS A 26 -13.51 29.27 -2.31
C LYS A 26 -13.31 27.82 -1.90
N LEU A 27 -13.12 27.63 -0.59
CA LEU A 27 -13.19 26.33 0.08
C LEU A 27 -14.66 26.06 0.42
N VAL A 28 -15.29 25.21 -0.38
CA VAL A 28 -16.70 24.82 -0.24
C VAL A 28 -16.76 23.44 0.38
N VAL A 29 -17.52 23.29 1.45
CA VAL A 29 -17.73 22.00 2.11
C VAL A 29 -19.17 21.52 1.85
N VAL A 30 -19.31 20.27 1.39
CA VAL A 30 -20.58 19.57 1.19
C VAL A 30 -20.77 18.57 2.32
N THR A 31 -21.86 18.71 3.07
CA THR A 31 -22.13 17.91 4.26
C THR A 31 -23.58 17.40 4.27
N GLY A 32 -23.93 16.61 5.29
CA GLY A 32 -25.24 15.95 5.43
C GLY A 32 -25.11 14.46 5.76
N LEU A 33 -26.24 13.78 5.99
CA LEU A 33 -26.26 12.36 6.42
C LEU A 33 -25.60 11.39 5.42
N SER A 34 -25.17 10.22 5.90
CA SER A 34 -24.76 9.10 5.04
C SER A 34 -25.89 8.77 4.05
N GLY A 35 -25.59 8.71 2.74
CA GLY A 35 -26.60 8.46 1.70
C GLY A 35 -27.50 9.66 1.35
N SER A 36 -27.20 10.88 1.82
CA SER A 36 -28.03 12.05 1.53
C SER A 36 -27.91 12.60 0.10
N GLY A 37 -26.92 12.16 -0.68
CA GLY A 37 -26.66 12.61 -2.05
C GLY A 37 -25.41 13.50 -2.21
N LYS A 38 -24.56 13.61 -1.17
CA LYS A 38 -23.30 14.40 -1.21
C LYS A 38 -22.39 13.97 -2.35
N SER A 39 -22.04 12.68 -2.41
CA SER A 39 -21.16 12.13 -3.45
C SER A 39 -21.82 12.17 -4.83
N SER A 40 -23.15 12.01 -4.90
CA SER A 40 -23.91 12.14 -6.15
C SER A 40 -23.81 13.53 -6.74
N LEU A 41 -23.82 14.58 -5.89
CA LEU A 41 -23.59 15.95 -6.32
C LEU A 41 -22.12 16.21 -6.65
N ALA A 42 -21.21 15.92 -5.72
CA ALA A 42 -19.80 16.28 -5.86
C ALA A 42 -19.07 15.44 -6.92
N PHE A 43 -19.19 14.12 -6.87
CA PHE A 43 -18.44 13.20 -7.72
C PHE A 43 -19.22 12.78 -8.98
N ASP A 44 -20.44 12.27 -8.80
CA ASP A 44 -21.17 11.68 -9.93
C ASP A 44 -21.79 12.73 -10.87
N THR A 45 -21.89 13.98 -10.41
CA THR A 45 -22.36 15.11 -11.23
C THR A 45 -21.23 16.07 -11.58
N ILE A 46 -20.67 16.78 -10.59
CA ILE A 46 -19.74 17.90 -10.86
C ILE A 46 -18.38 17.40 -11.36
N TYR A 47 -17.75 16.46 -10.65
CA TYR A 47 -16.47 15.88 -11.07
C TYR A 47 -16.60 15.14 -12.41
N ALA A 48 -17.60 14.27 -12.53
CA ALA A 48 -17.83 13.47 -13.73
C ALA A 48 -17.96 14.37 -14.97
N GLU A 49 -18.75 15.45 -14.88
CA GLU A 49 -18.92 16.38 -15.99
C GLU A 49 -17.66 17.22 -16.26
N GLY A 50 -16.95 17.64 -15.20
CA GLY A 50 -15.72 18.43 -15.32
C GLY A 50 -14.58 17.64 -15.97
N GLN A 51 -14.41 16.37 -15.58
CA GLN A 51 -13.46 15.46 -16.17
C GLN A 51 -13.84 15.11 -17.61
N ARG A 52 -15.12 14.76 -17.86
CA ARG A 52 -15.61 14.41 -19.21
C ARG A 52 -15.36 15.54 -20.20
N ARG A 53 -15.79 16.77 -19.89
CA ARG A 53 -15.60 17.95 -20.77
C ARG A 53 -14.13 18.20 -21.08
N TYR A 54 -13.24 17.99 -20.10
CA TYR A 54 -11.80 18.14 -20.31
C TYR A 54 -11.24 17.03 -21.22
N VAL A 55 -11.55 15.76 -20.96
CA VAL A 55 -11.01 14.63 -21.76
C VAL A 55 -11.57 14.61 -23.18
N GLU A 56 -12.83 15.02 -23.40
CA GLU A 56 -13.41 15.19 -24.74
C GLU A 56 -12.71 16.27 -25.60
N SER A 57 -11.92 17.14 -24.97
CA SER A 57 -11.12 18.14 -25.65
C SER A 57 -9.74 17.62 -26.10
N LEU A 58 -9.26 16.50 -25.54
CA LEU A 58 -7.90 15.99 -25.79
C LEU A 58 -7.71 15.43 -27.21
N SER A 59 -8.70 14.72 -27.75
CA SER A 59 -8.65 14.19 -29.12
C SER A 59 -10.03 13.85 -29.68
N ALA A 60 -10.13 13.80 -31.01
CA ALA A 60 -11.36 13.33 -31.68
C ALA A 60 -11.70 11.88 -31.32
N TYR A 61 -10.67 11.03 -31.14
CA TYR A 61 -10.84 9.64 -30.71
C TYR A 61 -11.43 9.56 -29.30
N ALA A 62 -10.86 10.30 -28.34
CA ALA A 62 -11.37 10.36 -26.97
C ALA A 62 -12.83 10.85 -26.93
N ARG A 63 -13.18 11.84 -27.76
CA ARG A 63 -14.56 12.33 -27.88
C ARG A 63 -15.54 11.28 -28.41
N GLN A 64 -15.15 10.54 -29.45
CA GLN A 64 -15.99 9.46 -29.99
C GLN A 64 -16.19 8.35 -28.96
N PHE A 65 -15.13 8.01 -28.23
CA PHE A 65 -15.16 6.95 -27.22
C PHE A 65 -16.01 7.33 -26.00
N LEU A 66 -15.82 8.54 -25.46
CA LEU A 66 -16.61 9.08 -24.35
C LEU A 66 -18.06 9.39 -24.72
N GLY A 67 -18.34 9.68 -26.00
CA GLY A 67 -19.71 9.92 -26.48
C GLY A 67 -20.64 8.71 -26.32
N ASN A 68 -20.08 7.50 -26.21
CA ASN A 68 -20.84 6.27 -25.95
C ASN A 68 -21.08 6.00 -24.45
N MET A 69 -20.53 6.83 -23.56
CA MET A 69 -20.75 6.70 -22.13
C MET A 69 -22.01 7.43 -21.69
N GLU A 70 -22.62 6.90 -20.63
CA GLU A 70 -23.75 7.55 -19.97
C GLU A 70 -23.28 8.87 -19.35
N LYS A 71 -23.93 9.98 -19.75
CA LYS A 71 -23.64 11.31 -19.20
C LYS A 71 -24.29 11.47 -17.84
N PRO A 72 -23.71 12.26 -16.92
CA PRO A 72 -24.39 12.64 -15.68
C PRO A 72 -25.77 13.25 -15.97
N ASP A 73 -26.78 12.87 -15.21
CA ASP A 73 -28.14 13.40 -15.38
C ASP A 73 -28.25 14.79 -14.73
N VAL A 74 -28.05 15.82 -15.56
CA VAL A 74 -28.10 17.23 -15.20
C VAL A 74 -28.55 18.05 -16.41
N ASP A 75 -29.32 19.12 -16.20
CA ASP A 75 -29.79 19.97 -17.31
C ASP A 75 -28.67 20.83 -17.87
N SER A 76 -27.96 21.54 -16.99
CA SER A 76 -26.79 22.34 -17.38
C SER A 76 -25.88 22.61 -16.19
N ILE A 77 -24.59 22.77 -16.49
CA ILE A 77 -23.58 23.23 -15.54
C ILE A 77 -22.78 24.34 -16.20
N ASP A 78 -22.85 25.54 -15.62
CA ASP A 78 -22.19 26.76 -16.07
C ASP A 78 -21.04 27.13 -15.13
N GLY A 79 -19.94 27.65 -15.69
CA GLY A 79 -18.76 28.04 -14.91
C GLY A 79 -17.86 26.87 -14.45
N LEU A 80 -18.04 25.67 -15.04
CA LEU A 80 -17.27 24.48 -14.70
C LEU A 80 -15.79 24.59 -15.13
N SER A 81 -14.89 24.20 -14.24
CA SER A 81 -13.44 24.11 -14.50
C SER A 81 -13.05 22.65 -14.75
N PRO A 82 -11.86 22.37 -15.34
CA PRO A 82 -11.29 21.03 -15.32
C PRO A 82 -11.26 20.51 -13.88
N ALA A 83 -11.80 19.32 -13.67
CA ALA A 83 -12.00 18.76 -12.34
C ALA A 83 -11.00 17.64 -12.03
N ILE A 84 -10.47 17.63 -10.80
CA ILE A 84 -9.57 16.59 -10.29
C ILE A 84 -10.17 16.03 -8.99
N SER A 85 -10.40 14.72 -8.94
CA SER A 85 -10.81 14.04 -7.71
C SER A 85 -9.62 13.68 -6.83
N ILE A 86 -9.80 13.74 -5.52
CA ILE A 86 -8.86 13.23 -4.52
C ILE A 86 -9.65 12.33 -3.56
N ASP A 87 -9.79 11.07 -3.94
CA ASP A 87 -10.55 10.02 -3.24
C ASP A 87 -9.67 8.83 -2.82
N GLN A 88 -10.25 7.92 -2.04
CA GLN A 88 -9.56 6.73 -1.51
C GLN A 88 -9.58 5.52 -2.46
N LYS A 89 -10.32 5.58 -3.57
CA LYS A 89 -10.60 4.40 -4.42
C LYS A 89 -9.36 3.88 -5.16
N THR A 90 -8.33 4.71 -5.35
CA THR A 90 -7.18 4.42 -6.22
C THR A 90 -5.90 4.10 -5.45
N THR A 91 -5.92 3.15 -4.51
CA THR A 91 -4.66 2.63 -3.93
C THR A 91 -3.99 1.68 -4.94
N SER A 92 -2.85 2.08 -5.50
CA SER A 92 -2.04 1.21 -6.36
C SER A 92 -1.50 0.03 -5.55
N LYS A 93 -1.80 -1.21 -5.98
CA LYS A 93 -1.29 -2.44 -5.36
C LYS A 93 -0.07 -3.01 -6.09
N ASN A 94 0.55 -2.24 -6.97
CA ASN A 94 1.73 -2.68 -7.69
C ASN A 94 2.92 -2.79 -6.71
N PRO A 95 3.54 -3.97 -6.54
CA PRO A 95 4.67 -4.15 -5.62
C PRO A 95 5.89 -3.28 -5.96
N ARG A 96 5.99 -2.84 -7.23
CA ARG A 96 7.05 -1.93 -7.69
C ARG A 96 6.77 -0.46 -7.39
N SER A 97 5.57 -0.10 -6.92
CA SER A 97 5.22 1.30 -6.62
C SER A 97 5.50 1.61 -5.15
N THR A 98 6.24 2.68 -4.88
CA THR A 98 6.57 3.18 -3.53
C THR A 98 6.04 4.60 -3.33
N VAL A 99 6.11 5.12 -2.09
CA VAL A 99 5.78 6.54 -1.80
C VAL A 99 6.61 7.47 -2.70
N GLY A 100 7.91 7.21 -2.85
CA GLY A 100 8.80 8.01 -3.70
C GLY A 100 8.41 8.01 -5.18
N THR A 101 7.88 6.89 -5.71
CA THR A 101 7.43 6.86 -7.12
C THR A 101 6.07 7.54 -7.30
N VAL A 102 5.14 7.40 -6.35
CA VAL A 102 3.81 8.05 -6.44
C VAL A 102 3.90 9.57 -6.30
N THR A 103 4.89 10.06 -5.55
CA THR A 103 5.14 11.49 -5.32
C THR A 103 6.09 12.11 -6.35
N GLU A 104 6.63 11.31 -7.27
CA GLU A 104 7.70 11.66 -8.22
C GLU A 104 9.01 12.15 -7.58
N ILE A 105 9.11 12.14 -6.23
CA ILE A 105 10.34 12.52 -5.52
C ILE A 105 11.49 11.59 -5.92
N ASN A 106 11.21 10.31 -6.13
CA ASN A 106 12.20 9.36 -6.61
C ASN A 106 12.76 9.78 -7.99
N ASP A 107 11.95 10.32 -8.90
CA ASP A 107 12.44 10.76 -10.21
C ASP A 107 13.38 11.97 -10.11
N TYR A 108 13.09 12.90 -9.20
CA TYR A 108 14.01 14.00 -8.89
C TYR A 108 15.28 13.53 -8.18
N LEU A 109 15.19 12.55 -7.27
CA LEU A 109 16.37 11.94 -6.66
C LEU A 109 17.25 11.26 -7.72
N ARG A 110 16.65 10.49 -8.64
CA ARG A 110 17.38 9.87 -9.76
C ARG A 110 18.09 10.92 -10.61
N LEU A 111 17.46 12.07 -10.84
CA LEU A 111 18.06 13.18 -11.56
C LEU A 111 19.21 13.83 -10.75
N LEU A 112 19.05 14.00 -9.44
CA LEU A 112 20.09 14.52 -8.54
C LEU A 112 21.33 13.62 -8.58
N TYR A 113 21.17 12.32 -8.34
CA TYR A 113 22.27 11.35 -8.34
C TYR A 113 22.95 11.21 -9.71
N ALA A 114 22.21 11.38 -10.80
CA ALA A 114 22.78 11.39 -12.15
C ALA A 114 23.62 12.64 -12.44
N ARG A 115 23.29 13.79 -11.82
CA ARG A 115 23.92 15.08 -12.14
C ARG A 115 25.06 15.47 -11.21
N VAL A 116 24.96 15.16 -9.92
CA VAL A 116 25.96 15.53 -8.91
C VAL A 116 26.46 14.33 -8.10
N GLY A 117 26.00 13.13 -8.41
CA GLY A 117 26.45 11.92 -7.73
C GLY A 117 27.87 11.54 -8.13
N THR A 118 28.68 11.18 -7.14
CA THR A 118 30.03 10.65 -7.35
C THR A 118 30.02 9.14 -7.07
N PRO A 119 30.45 8.28 -8.01
CA PRO A 119 30.57 6.84 -7.76
C PRO A 119 31.78 6.55 -6.89
N TYR A 120 31.64 5.65 -5.91
CA TYR A 120 32.73 5.18 -5.07
C TYR A 120 32.96 3.70 -5.27
N CYS A 121 34.21 3.24 -5.23
CA CYS A 121 34.50 1.83 -5.37
C CYS A 121 33.95 1.03 -4.19
N ILE A 122 33.14 0.00 -4.47
CA ILE A 122 32.57 -0.90 -3.46
C ILE A 122 33.62 -1.64 -2.62
N ASN A 123 34.86 -1.73 -3.12
CA ASN A 123 36.00 -2.34 -2.43
C ASN A 123 36.82 -1.36 -1.57
N GLY A 124 36.36 -0.10 -1.41
CA GLY A 124 37.02 0.90 -0.55
C GLY A 124 38.19 1.65 -1.18
N HIS A 125 38.36 1.60 -2.51
CA HIS A 125 39.46 2.27 -3.22
C HIS A 125 39.25 3.77 -3.49
N GLY A 126 38.19 4.38 -2.94
CA GLY A 126 37.89 5.80 -3.12
C GLY A 126 36.96 6.10 -4.30
N ALA A 127 36.91 7.37 -4.71
CA ALA A 127 36.03 7.88 -5.76
C ALA A 127 36.45 7.36 -7.15
N ILE A 128 35.46 7.07 -7.99
CA ILE A 128 35.63 6.67 -9.39
C ILE A 128 35.32 7.89 -10.24
N THR A 129 36.34 8.39 -10.94
CA THR A 129 36.20 9.55 -11.83
C THR A 129 36.63 9.17 -13.22
N ALA A 130 35.79 9.45 -14.21
CA ALA A 130 36.21 9.50 -15.60
C ALA A 130 36.87 10.87 -15.85
N SER A 131 38.07 10.88 -16.40
CA SER A 131 38.79 12.12 -16.73
C SER A 131 39.07 12.16 -18.23
N SER A 132 38.76 13.29 -18.86
CA SER A 132 39.22 13.55 -20.23
C SER A 132 40.73 13.78 -20.27
N VAL A 133 41.34 13.55 -21.43
CA VAL A 133 42.78 13.81 -21.66
C VAL A 133 43.15 15.23 -21.19
N GLU A 134 42.33 16.24 -21.51
CA GLU A 134 42.57 17.63 -21.13
C GLU A 134 42.62 17.83 -19.60
N GLN A 135 41.67 17.24 -18.87
CA GLN A 135 41.61 17.31 -17.41
C GLN A 135 42.81 16.63 -16.75
N ILE A 136 43.20 15.46 -17.27
CA ILE A 136 44.40 14.74 -16.80
C ILE A 136 45.63 15.63 -17.00
N VAL A 137 45.78 16.23 -18.20
CA VAL A 137 46.90 17.14 -18.51
C VAL A 137 46.93 18.32 -17.55
N GLU A 138 45.80 18.96 -17.26
CA GLU A 138 45.72 20.09 -16.33
C GLU A 138 46.10 19.69 -14.90
N GLN A 139 45.60 18.56 -14.41
CA GLN A 139 45.90 18.08 -13.07
C GLN A 139 47.39 17.76 -12.91
N VAL A 140 48.03 17.22 -13.95
CA VAL A 140 49.45 16.86 -13.96
C VAL A 140 50.33 18.10 -14.09
N LEU A 141 49.91 19.11 -14.85
CA LEU A 141 50.58 20.41 -14.91
C LEU A 141 50.53 21.15 -13.57
N GLY A 142 49.49 20.90 -12.75
CA GLY A 142 49.36 21.43 -11.40
C GLY A 142 50.37 20.89 -10.38
N LEU A 143 51.15 19.86 -10.71
CA LEU A 143 52.24 19.37 -9.86
C LEU A 143 53.37 20.40 -9.73
N PRO A 144 54.20 20.36 -8.67
CA PRO A 144 55.30 21.29 -8.50
C PRO A 144 56.22 21.35 -9.73
N GLU A 145 56.78 22.53 -10.01
CA GLU A 145 57.79 22.65 -11.07
C GLU A 145 58.98 21.72 -10.81
N ARG A 146 59.53 21.17 -11.89
CA ARG A 146 60.65 20.22 -11.90
C ARG A 146 60.34 18.84 -11.32
N THR A 147 59.08 18.52 -11.04
CA THR A 147 58.65 17.15 -10.72
C THR A 147 58.99 16.22 -11.87
N ARG A 148 59.72 15.14 -11.60
CA ARG A 148 60.04 14.10 -12.58
C ARG A 148 58.91 13.08 -12.56
N MET A 149 58.44 12.67 -13.72
CA MET A 149 57.34 11.72 -13.82
C MET A 149 57.52 10.72 -14.94
N GLN A 150 57.05 9.49 -14.72
CA GLN A 150 56.91 8.48 -15.76
C GLN A 150 55.44 8.32 -16.11
N ILE A 151 55.13 8.33 -17.40
CA ILE A 151 53.80 8.05 -17.94
C ILE A 151 53.77 6.57 -18.30
N LEU A 152 52.88 5.85 -17.63
CA LEU A 152 52.80 4.40 -17.69
C LEU A 152 51.43 3.97 -18.20
N SER A 153 51.41 3.05 -19.14
CA SER A 153 50.20 2.45 -19.70
C SER A 153 50.03 1.03 -19.15
N PRO A 154 49.07 0.77 -18.24
CA PRO A 154 48.87 -0.56 -17.66
C PRO A 154 48.16 -1.51 -18.65
N ILE A 155 48.90 -2.42 -19.26
CA ILE A 155 48.36 -3.38 -20.26
C ILE A 155 47.82 -4.63 -19.58
N ILE A 156 48.47 -5.09 -18.50
CA ILE A 156 48.00 -6.22 -17.70
C ILE A 156 47.89 -5.79 -16.25
N ARG A 157 46.73 -6.05 -15.65
CA ARG A 157 46.41 -5.71 -14.26
C ARG A 157 45.93 -6.96 -13.54
N ARG A 158 46.70 -7.45 -12.57
CA ARG A 158 46.42 -8.59 -11.70
C ARG A 158 45.93 -9.85 -12.44
N LYS A 159 46.49 -10.15 -13.62
CA LYS A 159 46.15 -11.38 -14.37
C LYS A 159 47.22 -12.44 -14.21
N LYS A 160 46.78 -13.69 -14.01
CA LYS A 160 47.67 -14.85 -14.01
C LYS A 160 48.11 -15.19 -15.43
N GLY A 161 49.38 -15.53 -15.60
CA GLY A 161 49.91 -15.96 -16.90
C GLY A 161 51.34 -15.53 -17.14
N GLN A 162 51.99 -16.13 -18.15
CA GLN A 162 53.35 -15.76 -18.54
C GLN A 162 53.39 -14.52 -19.45
N HIS A 163 52.27 -14.14 -20.06
CA HIS A 163 52.08 -12.96 -20.91
C HIS A 163 53.11 -12.76 -22.05
N LYS A 164 53.79 -13.83 -22.53
CA LYS A 164 54.82 -13.76 -23.58
C LYS A 164 54.36 -13.04 -24.86
N THR A 165 53.14 -13.35 -25.31
CA THR A 165 52.54 -12.72 -26.49
C THR A 165 52.32 -11.21 -26.32
N VAL A 166 52.12 -10.75 -25.08
CA VAL A 166 51.96 -9.33 -24.75
C VAL A 166 53.31 -8.62 -24.91
N PHE A 167 54.40 -9.18 -24.37
CA PHE A 167 55.75 -8.62 -24.54
C PHE A 167 56.20 -8.61 -26.01
N GLU A 168 55.94 -9.67 -26.77
CA GLU A 168 56.23 -9.69 -28.21
C GLU A 168 55.48 -8.58 -28.98
N LYS A 169 54.23 -8.31 -28.59
CA LYS A 169 53.42 -7.24 -29.19
C LYS A 169 53.96 -5.86 -28.81
N ILE A 170 54.23 -5.62 -27.54
CA ILE A 170 54.81 -4.34 -27.05
C ILE A 170 56.14 -4.05 -27.75
N GLN A 171 56.98 -5.07 -27.95
CA GLN A 171 58.25 -4.95 -28.65
C GLN A 171 58.08 -4.65 -30.15
N LYS A 172 57.11 -5.29 -30.82
CA LYS A 172 56.75 -5.00 -32.22
C LYS A 172 56.20 -3.58 -32.39
N ASP A 173 55.47 -3.08 -31.40
CA ASP A 173 54.93 -1.72 -31.37
C ASP A 173 56.01 -0.66 -31.06
N GLY A 174 57.25 -1.09 -30.79
CA GLY A 174 58.44 -0.22 -30.70
C GLY A 174 58.77 0.28 -29.30
N TYR A 175 58.09 -0.20 -28.26
CA TYR A 175 58.38 0.18 -26.88
C TYR A 175 59.57 -0.60 -26.32
N VAL A 176 60.44 0.11 -25.59
CA VAL A 176 61.72 -0.42 -25.11
C VAL A 176 61.66 -0.82 -23.62
N ARG A 177 60.79 -0.18 -22.84
CA ARG A 177 60.76 -0.35 -21.38
C ARG A 177 59.38 -0.72 -20.87
N VAL A 178 59.38 -1.65 -19.93
CA VAL A 178 58.18 -2.12 -19.23
C VAL A 178 58.47 -2.17 -17.73
N ARG A 179 57.46 -1.93 -16.93
CA ARG A 179 57.46 -2.18 -15.49
C ARG A 179 56.64 -3.44 -15.25
N VAL A 180 57.24 -4.40 -14.55
CA VAL A 180 56.63 -5.71 -14.27
C VAL A 180 56.73 -5.95 -12.78
N ASP A 181 55.58 -6.10 -12.12
CA ASP A 181 55.47 -6.28 -10.67
C ASP A 181 56.25 -5.22 -9.85
N GLY A 182 56.31 -3.99 -10.37
CA GLY A 182 57.01 -2.84 -9.75
C GLY A 182 58.45 -2.61 -10.22
N ASP A 183 59.10 -3.60 -10.83
CA ASP A 183 60.48 -3.50 -11.32
C ASP A 183 60.53 -3.10 -12.81
N ILE A 184 61.39 -2.16 -13.17
CA ILE A 184 61.54 -1.69 -14.56
C ILE A 184 62.58 -2.54 -15.29
N TYR A 185 62.18 -3.14 -16.40
CA TYR A 185 63.01 -3.93 -17.29
C TYR A 185 63.10 -3.29 -18.68
N ASP A 186 64.22 -3.52 -19.36
CA ASP A 186 64.23 -3.48 -20.82
C ASP A 186 63.44 -4.67 -21.35
N ILE A 187 62.64 -4.48 -22.40
CA ILE A 187 61.72 -5.50 -22.88
C ILE A 187 62.44 -6.80 -23.30
N SER A 188 63.70 -6.71 -23.74
CA SER A 188 64.51 -7.89 -24.07
C SER A 188 65.05 -8.64 -22.85
N GLU A 189 65.01 -8.03 -21.67
CA GLU A 189 65.60 -8.53 -20.42
C GLU A 189 64.54 -8.93 -19.38
N VAL A 190 63.25 -8.94 -19.76
CA VAL A 190 62.15 -9.31 -18.87
C VAL A 190 62.29 -10.79 -18.47
N PRO A 191 62.29 -11.11 -17.16
CA PRO A 191 62.35 -12.49 -16.69
C PRO A 191 61.08 -13.28 -17.06
N GLU A 192 61.21 -14.61 -17.19
CA GLU A 192 60.07 -15.45 -17.52
C GLU A 192 59.05 -15.49 -16.36
N LEU A 193 57.86 -14.95 -16.59
CA LEU A 193 56.81 -14.84 -15.57
C LEU A 193 56.14 -16.19 -15.25
N SER A 194 55.64 -16.32 -14.02
CA SER A 194 55.00 -17.55 -13.56
C SER A 194 53.55 -17.63 -14.04
N LYS A 195 53.15 -18.79 -14.57
CA LYS A 195 51.77 -19.00 -15.02
C LYS A 195 50.75 -18.99 -13.87
N SER A 196 51.17 -19.28 -12.64
CA SER A 196 50.28 -19.43 -11.48
C SER A 196 50.15 -18.18 -10.61
N LYS A 197 51.04 -17.20 -10.75
CA LYS A 197 51.03 -15.94 -10.01
C LYS A 197 50.32 -14.85 -10.80
N MET A 198 49.70 -13.91 -10.09
CA MET A 198 49.16 -12.70 -10.69
C MET A 198 50.31 -11.73 -10.96
N HIS A 199 50.26 -11.07 -12.12
CA HIS A 199 51.27 -10.11 -12.55
C HIS A 199 50.62 -8.79 -12.95
N ASP A 200 51.36 -7.69 -12.73
CA ASP A 200 51.05 -6.33 -13.19
C ASP A 200 52.12 -5.92 -14.22
N ILE A 201 51.70 -5.44 -15.40
CA ILE A 201 52.59 -5.07 -16.50
C ILE A 201 52.17 -3.71 -17.05
N GLU A 202 53.05 -2.72 -16.89
CA GLU A 202 52.89 -1.37 -17.42
C GLU A 202 53.96 -1.05 -18.46
N VAL A 203 53.58 -0.42 -19.56
CA VAL A 203 54.54 0.08 -20.57
C VAL A 203 54.93 1.49 -20.21
N VAL A 204 56.23 1.80 -20.23
CA VAL A 204 56.74 3.16 -20.03
C VAL A 204 56.61 3.92 -21.35
N ILE A 205 55.67 4.84 -21.43
CA ILE A 205 55.36 5.62 -22.64
C ILE A 205 56.31 6.79 -22.78
N ASP A 206 56.45 7.61 -21.74
CA ASP A 206 57.37 8.74 -21.73
C ASP A 206 57.88 9.04 -20.31
N ARG A 207 58.99 9.77 -20.23
CA ARG A 207 59.56 10.30 -18.99
C ARG A 207 59.72 11.80 -19.13
N LEU A 208 58.97 12.52 -18.32
CA LEU A 208 58.84 13.97 -18.43
C LEU A 208 59.30 14.64 -17.13
N VAL A 209 59.60 15.93 -17.25
CA VAL A 209 59.90 16.81 -16.12
C VAL A 209 58.96 17.99 -16.23
N ASN A 210 58.15 18.26 -15.21
CA ASN A 210 57.21 19.36 -15.25
C ASN A 210 57.95 20.70 -15.41
N LYS A 211 57.69 21.42 -16.51
CA LYS A 211 58.33 22.68 -16.87
C LYS A 211 57.42 23.47 -17.81
N GLU A 212 57.61 24.78 -17.86
CA GLU A 212 56.89 25.62 -18.83
C GLU A 212 57.08 25.12 -20.27
N GLY A 213 55.98 25.08 -21.03
CA GLY A 213 55.94 24.66 -22.43
C GLY A 213 55.84 23.14 -22.68
N ILE A 214 55.71 22.29 -21.66
CA ILE A 214 55.63 20.82 -21.83
C ILE A 214 54.24 20.30 -22.24
N ARG A 215 53.20 21.14 -22.21
CA ARG A 215 51.78 20.74 -22.37
C ARG A 215 51.53 19.85 -23.60
N SER A 216 52.01 20.24 -24.79
CA SER A 216 51.75 19.48 -26.02
C SER A 216 52.33 18.07 -25.96
N ARG A 217 53.55 17.91 -25.45
CA ARG A 217 54.19 16.60 -25.32
C ARG A 217 53.50 15.75 -24.25
N LEU A 218 53.12 16.37 -23.14
CA LEU A 218 52.38 15.71 -22.08
C LEU A 218 51.02 15.19 -22.59
N PHE A 219 50.30 15.99 -23.37
CA PHE A 219 49.04 15.61 -24.01
C PHE A 219 49.24 14.38 -24.92
N ASP A 220 50.20 14.44 -25.85
CA ASP A 220 50.48 13.33 -26.78
C ASP A 220 50.85 12.03 -26.05
N SER A 221 51.67 12.13 -24.99
CA SER A 221 52.05 10.98 -24.17
C SER A 221 50.88 10.39 -23.38
N ILE A 222 50.00 11.23 -22.83
CA ILE A 222 48.80 10.80 -22.12
C ILE A 222 47.82 10.12 -23.08
N GLU A 223 47.56 10.71 -24.25
CA GLU A 223 46.68 10.11 -25.27
C GLU A 223 47.22 8.75 -25.74
N ALA A 224 48.53 8.66 -25.99
CA ALA A 224 49.17 7.39 -26.37
C ALA A 224 49.07 6.34 -25.25
N ALA A 225 49.27 6.75 -24.00
CA ALA A 225 49.16 5.86 -22.84
C ALA A 225 47.73 5.32 -22.66
N LEU A 226 46.73 6.21 -22.71
CA LEU A 226 45.33 5.82 -22.58
C LEU A 226 44.90 4.89 -23.72
N ARG A 227 45.31 5.18 -24.97
CA ARG A 227 45.01 4.31 -26.11
C ARG A 227 45.63 2.92 -25.98
N LEU A 228 46.86 2.82 -25.47
CA LEU A 228 47.54 1.54 -25.29
C LEU A 228 47.01 0.76 -24.07
N GLY A 229 46.61 1.48 -23.02
CA GLY A 229 46.09 0.95 -21.76
C GLY A 229 44.59 0.67 -21.75
N ASP A 230 43.90 0.80 -22.88
CA ASP A 230 42.44 0.67 -23.01
C ASP A 230 41.67 1.61 -22.07
N GLY A 231 42.07 2.89 -22.09
CA GLY A 231 41.49 3.98 -21.31
C GLY A 231 42.11 4.17 -19.92
N TYR A 232 43.20 3.48 -19.56
CA TYR A 232 43.84 3.60 -18.24
C TYR A 232 45.25 4.18 -18.32
N LEU A 233 45.64 4.94 -17.30
CA LEU A 233 46.93 5.62 -17.21
C LEU A 233 47.43 5.61 -15.76
N ILE A 234 48.74 5.48 -15.59
CA ILE A 234 49.42 5.70 -14.31
C ILE A 234 50.51 6.74 -14.52
N ILE A 235 50.60 7.72 -13.62
CA ILE A 235 51.67 8.69 -13.55
C ILE A 235 52.44 8.46 -12.26
N ASP A 236 53.67 7.97 -12.40
CA ASP A 236 54.59 7.74 -11.30
C ASP A 236 55.48 8.98 -11.13
N THR A 237 55.33 9.71 -10.01
CA THR A 237 56.10 10.93 -9.72
C THR A 237 57.51 10.67 -9.18
N MET A 238 57.96 9.40 -9.19
CA MET A 238 59.33 8.97 -8.86
C MET A 238 59.80 9.32 -7.44
N ASP A 239 58.88 9.75 -6.58
CA ASP A 239 59.03 10.09 -5.16
C ASP A 239 58.24 9.14 -4.25
N GLY A 240 57.71 8.05 -4.82
CA GLY A 240 56.89 7.05 -4.12
C GLY A 240 55.38 7.31 -4.23
N HIS A 241 54.94 8.35 -4.93
CA HIS A 241 53.53 8.60 -5.21
C HIS A 241 53.17 8.22 -6.65
N GLU A 242 52.00 7.60 -6.83
CA GLU A 242 51.43 7.30 -8.14
C GLU A 242 50.03 7.91 -8.26
N LEU A 243 49.76 8.54 -9.39
CA LEU A 243 48.45 9.04 -9.76
C LEU A 243 47.86 8.14 -10.84
N GLN A 244 46.69 7.58 -10.59
CA GLN A 244 46.02 6.69 -11.54
C GLN A 244 44.82 7.41 -12.16
N PHE A 245 44.67 7.29 -13.48
CA PHE A 245 43.62 7.92 -14.25
C PHE A 245 42.90 6.90 -15.14
N SER A 246 41.64 7.19 -15.46
CA SER A 246 40.80 6.42 -16.38
C SER A 246 39.93 7.33 -17.24
N GLU A 247 39.79 7.02 -18.52
CA GLU A 247 38.80 7.61 -19.43
C GLU A 247 37.39 7.04 -19.18
N HIS A 248 37.31 5.90 -18.49
CA HIS A 248 36.06 5.24 -18.14
C HIS A 248 35.71 5.50 -16.67
N TYR A 249 34.42 5.40 -16.33
CA TYR A 249 33.98 5.31 -14.93
C TYR A 249 34.36 3.96 -14.34
N SER A 250 35.64 3.73 -14.14
CA SER A 250 36.17 2.47 -13.63
C SER A 250 37.21 2.69 -12.55
N CYS A 251 37.15 1.86 -11.52
CA CYS A 251 38.15 1.85 -10.47
C CYS A 251 39.50 1.38 -11.05
N PRO A 252 40.56 2.20 -10.98
CA PRO A 252 41.85 1.86 -11.56
C PRO A 252 42.53 0.67 -10.84
N ILE A 253 42.18 0.43 -9.57
CA ILE A 253 42.78 -0.61 -8.72
C ILE A 253 42.14 -1.99 -8.93
N CYS A 254 40.80 -2.08 -8.92
CA CYS A 254 40.10 -3.38 -8.96
C CYS A 254 39.30 -3.63 -10.24
N GLY A 255 39.24 -2.67 -11.16
CA GLY A 255 38.53 -2.80 -12.43
C GLY A 255 36.99 -2.78 -12.31
N PHE A 256 36.43 -2.46 -11.13
CA PHE A 256 34.99 -2.27 -10.99
C PHE A 256 34.55 -1.10 -11.87
N THR A 257 33.58 -1.35 -12.75
CA THR A 257 33.13 -0.37 -13.75
C THR A 257 31.71 0.05 -13.44
N VAL A 258 31.47 1.35 -13.52
CA VAL A 258 30.17 2.00 -13.39
C VAL A 258 29.77 2.49 -14.79
N PRO A 259 28.52 2.24 -15.22
CA PRO A 259 27.99 2.84 -16.43
C PRO A 259 27.94 4.36 -16.34
N GLU A 260 27.67 5.03 -17.46
CA GLU A 260 27.38 6.46 -17.44
C GLU A 260 26.23 6.78 -16.47
N LEU A 261 26.39 7.85 -15.70
CA LEU A 261 25.45 8.26 -14.64
C LEU A 261 24.21 8.91 -15.24
N GLU A 262 23.34 8.08 -15.79
CA GLU A 262 22.04 8.50 -16.31
C GLU A 262 20.92 8.20 -15.31
N PRO A 263 19.81 8.97 -15.29
CA PRO A 263 18.71 8.74 -14.34
C PRO A 263 18.10 7.32 -14.40
N ARG A 264 18.24 6.60 -15.50
CA ARG A 264 17.77 5.20 -15.64
C ARG A 264 18.59 4.19 -14.84
N LEU A 265 19.87 4.49 -14.54
CA LEU A 265 20.72 3.66 -13.68
C LEU A 265 20.16 3.59 -12.26
N PHE A 266 19.48 4.64 -11.82
CA PHE A 266 18.89 4.75 -10.48
C PHE A 266 17.43 4.28 -10.42
N SER A 267 16.91 3.68 -11.50
CA SER A 267 15.55 3.15 -11.54
C SER A 267 15.52 1.65 -11.29
N PHE A 268 14.86 1.22 -10.22
CA PHE A 268 14.59 -0.21 -9.99
C PHE A 268 13.51 -0.77 -10.92
N ASN A 269 12.82 0.07 -11.70
CA ASN A 269 11.88 -0.36 -12.74
C ASN A 269 12.56 -0.60 -14.09
N ALA A 270 13.83 -0.22 -14.23
CA ALA A 270 14.61 -0.41 -15.44
C ALA A 270 15.68 -1.50 -15.22
N PRO A 271 15.87 -2.43 -16.18
CA PRO A 271 16.89 -3.49 -16.08
C PRO A 271 18.31 -2.97 -15.83
N PHE A 272 18.60 -1.74 -16.27
CA PHE A 272 19.90 -1.09 -16.06
C PHE A 272 20.23 -0.79 -14.60
N GLY A 273 19.23 -0.50 -13.78
CA GLY A 273 19.39 -0.12 -12.37
C GLY A 273 18.90 -1.17 -11.38
N SER A 274 17.99 -2.04 -11.80
CA SER A 274 17.37 -3.04 -10.94
C SER A 274 18.36 -4.09 -10.42
N CYS A 275 18.18 -4.50 -9.17
CA CYS A 275 18.88 -5.65 -8.62
C CYS A 275 18.56 -6.92 -9.44
N PRO A 276 19.56 -7.66 -9.95
CA PRO A 276 19.33 -8.82 -10.81
C PRO A 276 18.71 -10.01 -10.07
N THR A 277 18.92 -10.11 -8.75
CA THR A 277 18.41 -11.23 -7.93
C THR A 277 16.90 -11.14 -7.70
N CYS A 278 16.36 -9.93 -7.57
CA CYS A 278 14.94 -9.71 -7.24
C CYS A 278 14.18 -8.91 -8.31
N ASP A 279 14.81 -8.64 -9.46
CA ASP A 279 14.24 -7.86 -10.57
C ASP A 279 13.60 -6.54 -10.10
N GLY A 280 14.31 -5.82 -9.22
CA GLY A 280 13.88 -4.53 -8.69
C GLY A 280 12.73 -4.57 -7.66
N LEU A 281 12.35 -5.74 -7.16
CA LEU A 281 11.32 -5.85 -6.12
C LEU A 281 11.82 -5.51 -4.71
N GLY A 282 13.10 -5.75 -4.43
CA GLY A 282 13.71 -5.59 -3.10
C GLY A 282 13.39 -6.72 -2.11
N ILE A 283 12.44 -7.57 -2.46
CA ILE A 283 12.02 -8.73 -1.68
C ILE A 283 12.17 -10.01 -2.50
N LYS A 284 12.40 -11.12 -1.81
CA LYS A 284 12.34 -12.47 -2.38
C LYS A 284 11.31 -13.27 -1.60
N LEU A 285 10.43 -13.97 -2.31
CA LEU A 285 9.52 -14.91 -1.68
C LEU A 285 10.29 -16.19 -1.36
N GLU A 286 10.36 -16.50 -0.08
CA GLU A 286 10.95 -17.73 0.45
C GLU A 286 9.90 -18.47 1.27
N VAL A 287 10.04 -19.78 1.41
CA VAL A 287 9.12 -20.58 2.24
C VAL A 287 9.37 -20.25 3.71
N ASP A 288 8.32 -19.91 4.45
CA ASP A 288 8.42 -19.60 5.89
C ASP A 288 8.01 -20.83 6.70
N LEU A 289 8.95 -21.35 7.51
CA LEU A 289 8.74 -22.56 8.30
C LEU A 289 7.61 -22.42 9.31
N ASP A 290 7.37 -21.21 9.84
CA ASP A 290 6.28 -20.97 10.79
C ASP A 290 4.90 -21.07 10.11
N LEU A 291 4.82 -20.78 8.81
CA LEU A 291 3.59 -20.96 8.02
C LEU A 291 3.39 -22.43 7.63
N VAL A 292 4.49 -23.16 7.42
CA VAL A 292 4.47 -24.60 7.09
C VAL A 292 4.13 -25.43 8.32
N ILE A 293 4.60 -25.04 9.50
CA ILE A 293 4.40 -25.71 10.78
C ILE A 293 3.82 -24.70 11.80
N PRO A 294 2.52 -24.39 11.74
CA PRO A 294 1.92 -23.39 12.63
C PRO A 294 1.89 -23.80 14.10
N ASP A 295 1.93 -25.11 14.38
CA ASP A 295 1.87 -25.67 15.73
C ASP A 295 2.88 -26.83 15.86
N PRO A 296 4.09 -26.55 16.38
CA PRO A 296 5.13 -27.56 16.57
C PRO A 296 4.81 -28.63 17.63
N SER A 297 3.78 -28.43 18.45
CA SER A 297 3.38 -29.38 19.50
C SER A 297 2.59 -30.58 18.96
N LYS A 298 2.11 -30.49 17.72
CA LYS A 298 1.38 -31.57 17.04
C LYS A 298 2.32 -32.62 16.48
N THR A 299 1.81 -33.85 16.38
CA THR A 299 2.49 -34.94 15.68
C THR A 299 2.33 -34.81 14.16
N LEU A 300 3.13 -35.54 13.39
CA LEU A 300 2.99 -35.56 11.93
C LEU A 300 1.63 -36.14 11.50
N ARG A 301 1.08 -37.11 12.25
CA ARG A 301 -0.25 -37.68 11.99
C ARG A 301 -1.40 -36.73 12.29
N GLU A 302 -1.24 -35.87 13.28
CA GLU A 302 -2.22 -34.82 13.63
C GLU A 302 -2.21 -33.64 12.65
N GLY A 303 -1.30 -33.66 11.66
CA GLY A 303 -1.23 -32.67 10.61
C GLY A 303 -0.40 -31.45 10.98
N ALA A 304 0.76 -31.65 11.62
CA ALA A 304 1.72 -30.59 11.91
C ALA A 304 2.16 -29.81 10.65
N LEU A 305 2.24 -30.48 9.49
CA LEU A 305 2.62 -29.88 8.20
C LEU A 305 1.38 -29.36 7.45
N ALA A 306 1.06 -28.08 7.62
CA ALA A 306 -0.14 -27.46 7.06
C ALA A 306 -0.33 -27.66 5.54
N PRO A 307 0.70 -27.52 4.68
CA PRO A 307 0.56 -27.66 3.22
C PRO A 307 0.17 -29.07 2.76
N TRP A 308 0.46 -30.09 3.56
CA TRP A 308 0.28 -31.50 3.23
C TRP A 308 -0.90 -32.14 3.96
N ASN A 309 -1.70 -31.34 4.69
CA ASN A 309 -2.94 -31.81 5.27
C ASN A 309 -3.97 -32.15 4.17
N PRO A 310 -4.79 -33.20 4.36
CA PRO A 310 -5.74 -33.65 3.34
C PRO A 310 -6.86 -32.62 3.15
N ILE A 311 -6.86 -31.95 1.99
CA ILE A 311 -7.95 -31.03 1.59
C ILE A 311 -8.89 -31.72 0.60
N SER A 312 -8.33 -32.32 -0.45
CA SER A 312 -9.10 -32.97 -1.53
C SER A 312 -8.42 -34.21 -2.12
N SER A 313 -7.25 -34.59 -1.62
CA SER A 313 -6.47 -35.74 -2.06
C SER A 313 -5.58 -36.24 -0.92
N ASN A 314 -5.39 -37.55 -0.84
CA ASN A 314 -4.53 -38.19 0.15
C ASN A 314 -3.09 -38.43 -0.37
N TYR A 315 -2.74 -37.92 -1.54
CA TYR A 315 -1.42 -38.15 -2.16
C TYR A 315 -0.25 -37.79 -1.24
N TYR A 316 -0.20 -36.55 -0.72
CA TYR A 316 0.89 -36.08 0.14
C TYR A 316 0.88 -36.70 1.55
N PRO A 317 -0.27 -36.87 2.23
CA PRO A 317 -0.33 -37.64 3.47
C PRO A 317 0.23 -39.05 3.34
N THR A 318 -0.17 -39.78 2.29
CA THR A 318 0.31 -41.15 2.04
C THR A 318 1.80 -41.17 1.70
N MET A 319 2.28 -40.19 0.91
CA MET A 319 3.69 -40.03 0.60
C MET A 319 4.53 -39.80 1.85
N LEU A 320 4.08 -38.90 2.73
CA LEU A 320 4.76 -38.63 4.00
C LEU A 320 4.82 -39.90 4.86
N GLU A 321 3.70 -40.61 5.01
CA GLU A 321 3.65 -41.82 5.82
C GLU A 321 4.61 -42.91 5.34
N GLN A 322 4.62 -43.20 4.03
CA GLN A 322 5.51 -44.22 3.47
C GLN A 322 6.99 -43.79 3.52
N ALA A 323 7.29 -42.52 3.30
CA ALA A 323 8.64 -41.99 3.41
C ALA A 323 9.16 -42.07 4.86
N MET A 324 8.36 -41.60 5.83
CA MET A 324 8.76 -41.61 7.26
C MET A 324 8.94 -43.05 7.77
N ALA A 325 8.07 -43.98 7.37
CA ALA A 325 8.24 -45.40 7.69
C ALA A 325 9.54 -45.99 7.11
N THR A 326 9.91 -45.61 5.89
CA THR A 326 11.15 -46.08 5.24
C THR A 326 12.40 -45.51 5.90
N PHE A 327 12.39 -44.22 6.23
CA PHE A 327 13.54 -43.54 6.83
C PHE A 327 13.62 -43.66 8.37
N GLY A 328 12.62 -44.29 9.01
CA GLY A 328 12.63 -44.58 10.44
C GLY A 328 12.25 -43.40 11.34
N VAL A 329 11.47 -42.43 10.83
CA VAL A 329 10.99 -41.27 11.60
C VAL A 329 9.68 -41.61 12.30
N ASP A 330 9.63 -41.40 13.61
CA ASP A 330 8.42 -41.61 14.41
C ASP A 330 7.40 -40.49 14.17
N MET A 331 6.27 -40.84 13.55
CA MET A 331 5.21 -39.89 13.23
C MET A 331 4.28 -39.55 14.40
N ASP A 332 4.34 -40.31 15.49
CA ASP A 332 3.51 -40.11 16.69
C ASP A 332 4.20 -39.21 17.73
N LYS A 333 5.43 -38.79 17.45
CA LYS A 333 6.16 -37.81 18.24
C LYS A 333 5.76 -36.38 17.83
N PRO A 334 5.55 -35.45 18.81
CA PRO A 334 5.40 -34.03 18.51
C PRO A 334 6.56 -33.50 17.66
N TYR A 335 6.28 -32.65 16.66
CA TYR A 335 7.29 -32.16 15.72
C TYR A 335 8.47 -31.49 16.43
N GLN A 336 8.20 -30.68 17.46
CA GLN A 336 9.23 -30.00 18.26
C GLN A 336 10.24 -30.97 18.90
N ASP A 337 9.80 -32.19 19.23
CA ASP A 337 10.61 -33.19 19.92
C ASP A 337 11.36 -34.12 18.94
N LEU A 338 11.13 -34.01 17.63
CA LEU A 338 11.91 -34.73 16.60
C LEU A 338 13.38 -34.29 16.62
N SER A 339 14.28 -35.18 16.16
CA SER A 339 15.69 -34.81 16.02
C SER A 339 15.87 -33.81 14.87
N GLU A 340 16.89 -32.95 14.93
CA GLU A 340 17.15 -31.98 13.85
C GLU A 340 17.40 -32.66 12.50
N ALA A 341 18.00 -33.86 12.50
CA ALA A 341 18.18 -34.65 11.28
C ALA A 341 16.83 -35.12 10.67
N ASP A 342 15.86 -35.50 11.50
CA ASP A 342 14.53 -35.89 11.04
C ASP A 342 13.76 -34.66 10.52
N LYS A 343 13.89 -33.51 11.20
CA LYS A 343 13.29 -32.24 10.74
C LYS A 343 13.85 -31.82 9.39
N ASP A 344 15.17 -31.90 9.19
CA ASP A 344 15.82 -31.58 7.93
C ASP A 344 15.37 -32.54 6.81
N LEU A 345 15.28 -33.84 7.10
CA LEU A 345 14.76 -34.83 6.14
C LEU A 345 13.34 -34.49 5.68
N ILE A 346 12.46 -34.12 6.62
CA ILE A 346 11.06 -33.76 6.32
C ILE A 346 11.00 -32.48 5.48
N LEU A 347 11.78 -31.46 5.82
CA LEU A 347 11.70 -30.14 5.21
C LEU A 347 12.41 -30.09 3.85
N TYR A 348 13.64 -30.61 3.77
CA TYR A 348 14.53 -30.44 2.62
C TYR A 348 14.77 -31.72 1.82
N GLY A 349 14.26 -32.85 2.30
CA GLY A 349 14.23 -34.09 1.55
C GLY A 349 15.36 -35.06 1.88
N SER A 350 15.35 -36.21 1.23
CA SER A 350 16.26 -37.34 1.46
C SER A 350 17.54 -37.30 0.62
N GLY A 351 17.70 -36.27 -0.23
CA GLY A 351 18.74 -36.18 -1.24
C GLY A 351 18.54 -37.25 -2.32
N ASP A 352 19.57 -38.06 -2.58
CA ASP A 352 19.50 -39.16 -3.55
C ASP A 352 18.92 -40.47 -2.99
N ARG A 353 18.55 -40.50 -1.69
CA ARG A 353 18.00 -41.71 -1.07
C ARG A 353 16.54 -41.90 -1.47
N GLU A 354 16.23 -42.98 -2.15
CA GLU A 354 14.89 -43.30 -2.62
C GLU A 354 14.07 -44.08 -1.59
N PHE A 355 12.74 -43.95 -1.70
CA PHE A 355 11.79 -44.83 -1.01
C PHE A 355 10.75 -45.33 -2.02
N HIS A 356 10.17 -46.49 -1.71
CA HIS A 356 9.11 -47.06 -2.53
C HIS A 356 7.78 -46.36 -2.25
N PHE A 357 7.23 -45.69 -3.26
CA PHE A 357 5.97 -44.97 -3.15
C PHE A 357 4.85 -45.69 -3.92
N HIS A 358 3.88 -46.18 -3.15
CA HIS A 358 2.65 -46.81 -3.61
C HIS A 358 1.47 -45.87 -3.39
N TYR A 359 0.74 -45.50 -4.45
CA TYR A 359 -0.46 -44.67 -4.32
C TYR A 359 -1.57 -45.13 -5.25
N VAL A 360 -2.76 -45.32 -4.68
CA VAL A 360 -4.00 -45.55 -5.42
C VAL A 360 -4.74 -44.24 -5.51
N ASN A 361 -4.97 -43.75 -6.73
CA ASN A 361 -5.74 -42.54 -6.94
C ASN A 361 -7.22 -42.77 -6.62
N ASP A 362 -7.98 -41.69 -6.47
CA ASP A 362 -9.41 -41.74 -6.12
C ASP A 362 -10.28 -42.45 -7.17
N PHE A 363 -9.75 -42.69 -8.38
CA PHE A 363 -10.39 -43.41 -9.48
C PHE A 363 -9.94 -44.88 -9.61
N GLY A 364 -9.16 -45.39 -8.65
CA GLY A 364 -8.68 -46.79 -8.61
C GLY A 364 -7.44 -47.08 -9.46
N GLY A 365 -6.82 -46.07 -10.07
CA GLY A 365 -5.54 -46.21 -10.77
C GLY A 365 -4.38 -46.28 -9.80
N GLU A 366 -3.57 -47.32 -9.92
CA GLU A 366 -2.41 -47.58 -9.06
C GLU A 366 -1.13 -47.00 -9.67
N ARG A 367 -0.31 -46.35 -8.83
CA ARG A 367 1.00 -45.81 -9.20
C ARG A 367 2.04 -46.32 -8.21
N ASN A 368 2.98 -47.11 -8.72
CA ASN A 368 4.09 -47.69 -7.97
C ASN A 368 5.41 -47.19 -8.57
N ILE A 369 6.19 -46.44 -7.79
CA ILE A 369 7.43 -45.82 -8.25
C ILE A 369 8.42 -45.67 -7.09
N ASP A 370 9.70 -45.86 -7.38
CA ASP A 370 10.79 -45.50 -6.46
C ASP A 370 11.21 -44.06 -6.77
N ILE A 371 11.16 -43.20 -5.77
CA ILE A 371 11.48 -41.77 -5.91
C ILE A 371 12.24 -41.26 -4.68
N PRO A 372 13.11 -40.26 -4.83
CA PRO A 372 13.64 -39.52 -3.70
C PRO A 372 12.52 -38.70 -3.05
N PHE A 373 12.57 -38.60 -1.72
CA PHE A 373 11.68 -37.74 -0.98
C PHE A 373 12.16 -36.29 -1.13
N GLU A 374 11.42 -35.47 -1.89
CA GLU A 374 11.87 -34.11 -2.23
C GLU A 374 11.89 -33.14 -1.03
N GLY A 375 11.11 -33.43 0.02
CA GLY A 375 10.93 -32.54 1.17
C GLY A 375 9.84 -31.48 0.97
N VAL A 376 9.24 -31.05 2.07
CA VAL A 376 8.07 -30.14 2.04
C VAL A 376 8.42 -28.75 1.52
N VAL A 377 9.56 -28.18 1.95
CA VAL A 377 10.00 -26.82 1.56
C VAL A 377 10.37 -26.79 0.07
N ALA A 378 11.12 -27.79 -0.39
CA ALA A 378 11.48 -27.91 -1.79
C ALA A 378 10.23 -28.11 -2.68
N ASN A 379 9.27 -28.94 -2.23
CA ASN A 379 7.99 -29.13 -2.92
C ASN A 379 7.23 -27.81 -3.12
N ILE A 380 7.08 -27.00 -2.06
CA ILE A 380 6.36 -25.71 -2.13
C ILE A 380 7.08 -24.77 -3.08
N ASN A 381 8.40 -24.61 -2.91
CA ASN A 381 9.20 -23.71 -3.72
C ASN A 381 9.15 -24.08 -5.21
N ARG A 382 9.29 -25.38 -5.53
CA ARG A 382 9.21 -25.91 -6.89
C ARG A 382 7.82 -25.72 -7.48
N ARG A 383 6.75 -26.10 -6.76
CA ARG A 383 5.37 -25.95 -7.24
C ARG A 383 4.96 -24.50 -7.43
N TYR A 384 5.53 -23.56 -6.68
CA TYR A 384 5.29 -22.14 -6.89
C TYR A 384 5.93 -21.63 -8.21
N HIS A 385 7.19 -22.00 -8.47
CA HIS A 385 7.96 -21.50 -9.61
C HIS A 385 7.65 -22.23 -10.93
N GLU A 386 7.47 -23.56 -10.91
CA GLU A 386 7.33 -24.37 -12.12
C GLU A 386 5.88 -24.54 -12.61
N THR A 387 4.89 -24.30 -11.75
CA THR A 387 3.50 -24.52 -12.16
C THR A 387 3.01 -23.42 -13.10
N ASN A 388 2.25 -23.81 -14.13
CA ASN A 388 1.55 -22.88 -15.02
C ASN A 388 0.17 -22.46 -14.47
N SER A 389 -0.30 -23.09 -13.39
CA SER A 389 -1.60 -22.79 -12.78
C SER A 389 -1.50 -21.64 -11.77
N GLU A 390 -2.17 -20.52 -12.03
CA GLU A 390 -2.26 -19.41 -11.07
C GLU A 390 -2.89 -19.83 -9.75
N TYR A 391 -3.89 -20.72 -9.79
CA TYR A 391 -4.51 -21.26 -8.56
C TYR A 391 -3.47 -21.95 -7.68
N THR A 392 -2.70 -22.88 -8.24
CA THR A 392 -1.65 -23.59 -7.50
C THR A 392 -0.61 -22.62 -6.97
N ARG A 393 -0.18 -21.65 -7.78
CA ARG A 393 0.78 -20.63 -7.36
C ARG A 393 0.26 -19.80 -6.18
N ASN A 394 -1.01 -19.42 -6.19
CA ASN A 394 -1.64 -18.68 -5.09
C ASN A 394 -1.77 -19.53 -3.82
N VAL A 395 -2.07 -20.83 -3.93
CA VAL A 395 -2.10 -21.73 -2.77
C VAL A 395 -0.71 -21.90 -2.17
N MET A 396 0.33 -22.12 -2.99
CA MET A 396 1.71 -22.24 -2.49
C MET A 396 2.22 -20.94 -1.87
N ARG A 397 1.84 -19.78 -2.44
CA ARG A 397 2.19 -18.45 -1.91
C ARG A 397 1.75 -18.25 -0.46
N ALA A 398 0.67 -18.89 -0.02
CA ALA A 398 0.17 -18.78 1.35
C ALA A 398 1.16 -19.31 2.41
N TYR A 399 2.14 -20.12 2.01
CA TYR A 399 3.20 -20.68 2.86
C TYR A 399 4.56 -20.00 2.63
N MET A 400 4.58 -18.91 1.86
CA MET A 400 5.78 -18.14 1.57
C MET A 400 5.69 -16.77 2.22
N ASN A 401 6.83 -16.28 2.67
CA ASN A 401 6.98 -14.95 3.22
C ASN A 401 7.93 -14.12 2.35
N ALA A 402 7.67 -12.82 2.29
CA ALA A 402 8.52 -11.88 1.58
C ALA A 402 9.69 -11.49 2.50
N LEU A 403 10.88 -12.00 2.18
CA LEU A 403 12.11 -11.63 2.88
C LEU A 403 12.83 -10.53 2.12
N THR A 404 13.52 -9.66 2.85
CA THR A 404 14.41 -8.66 2.27
C THR A 404 15.47 -9.35 1.41
N CYS A 405 15.65 -8.88 0.17
CA CYS A 405 16.66 -9.41 -0.73
C CYS A 405 18.05 -9.21 -0.12
N THR A 406 18.82 -10.29 0.02
CA THR A 406 20.17 -10.26 0.61
C THR A 406 21.20 -9.58 -0.28
N THR A 407 20.99 -9.56 -1.60
CA THR A 407 21.91 -8.92 -2.56
C THR A 407 21.82 -7.40 -2.52
N CYS A 408 20.61 -6.84 -2.62
CA CYS A 408 20.43 -5.38 -2.62
C CYS A 408 20.03 -4.83 -1.25
N HIS A 409 19.96 -5.67 -0.21
CA HIS A 409 19.53 -5.31 1.14
C HIS A 409 18.16 -4.60 1.21
N GLY A 410 17.28 -4.87 0.24
CA GLY A 410 15.97 -4.21 0.13
C GLY A 410 15.95 -2.95 -0.73
N TYR A 411 17.10 -2.38 -1.10
CA TYR A 411 17.19 -1.13 -1.86
C TYR A 411 16.76 -1.25 -3.33
N ARG A 412 16.47 -2.47 -3.82
CA ARG A 412 15.95 -2.76 -5.17
C ARG A 412 16.92 -2.48 -6.31
N LEU A 413 18.08 -1.90 -6.04
CA LEU A 413 19.05 -1.46 -7.03
C LEU A 413 20.29 -2.38 -7.08
N ASN A 414 21.03 -2.31 -8.18
CA ASN A 414 22.31 -2.99 -8.33
C ASN A 414 23.47 -2.21 -7.67
N ASP A 415 24.62 -2.88 -7.54
CA ASP A 415 25.80 -2.31 -6.88
C ASP A 415 26.33 -1.07 -7.62
N GLN A 416 26.21 -1.02 -8.96
CA GLN A 416 26.64 0.12 -9.76
C GLN A 416 25.84 1.38 -9.42
N ALA A 417 24.55 1.27 -9.16
CA ALA A 417 23.72 2.39 -8.73
C ALA A 417 23.96 2.75 -7.25
N LEU A 418 24.07 1.75 -6.37
CA LEU A 418 24.25 1.96 -4.93
C LEU A 418 25.64 2.48 -4.53
N CYS A 419 26.61 2.38 -5.44
CA CYS A 419 27.95 2.92 -5.21
C CYS A 419 28.02 4.45 -5.37
N VAL A 420 26.99 5.07 -5.98
CA VAL A 420 26.93 6.52 -6.21
C VAL A 420 26.39 7.24 -4.97
N ARG A 421 27.12 8.27 -4.52
CA ARG A 421 26.81 9.05 -3.31
C ARG A 421 26.74 10.55 -3.63
N VAL A 422 25.96 11.29 -2.85
CA VAL A 422 25.82 12.76 -2.93
C VAL A 422 26.19 13.37 -1.58
N GLY A 423 26.95 14.47 -1.57
CA GLY A 423 27.47 15.08 -0.33
C GLY A 423 28.83 14.53 0.13
N GLY A 424 29.63 14.02 -0.82
CA GLY A 424 30.96 13.47 -0.55
C GLY A 424 30.97 11.97 -0.23
N GLN A 425 32.11 11.48 0.26
CA GLN A 425 32.34 10.05 0.47
C GLN A 425 31.42 9.45 1.54
N ASP A 426 31.12 10.21 2.60
CA ASP A 426 30.23 9.78 3.68
C ASP A 426 28.75 10.11 3.40
N GLY A 427 28.46 10.67 2.23
CA GLY A 427 27.10 10.97 1.78
C GLY A 427 26.28 9.70 1.51
N PRO A 428 24.94 9.78 1.63
CA PRO A 428 24.07 8.63 1.40
C PRO A 428 24.02 8.26 -0.08
N ASN A 429 23.86 6.96 -0.37
CA ASN A 429 23.42 6.50 -1.69
C ASN A 429 21.88 6.63 -1.83
N ILE A 430 21.37 6.49 -3.06
CA ILE A 430 19.94 6.68 -3.33
C ILE A 430 19.03 5.67 -2.61
N GLY A 431 19.54 4.47 -2.30
CA GLY A 431 18.81 3.49 -1.50
C GLY A 431 18.66 3.96 -0.05
N GLN A 432 19.76 4.38 0.56
CA GLN A 432 19.82 4.87 1.94
C GLN A 432 18.95 6.12 2.12
N ILE A 433 19.04 7.10 1.21
CA ILE A 433 18.26 8.33 1.30
C ILE A 433 16.74 8.07 1.18
N SER A 434 16.37 6.98 0.50
CA SER A 434 14.97 6.57 0.33
C SER A 434 14.38 5.88 1.56
N GLU A 435 15.22 5.34 2.46
CA GLU A 435 14.80 4.73 3.73
C GLU A 435 14.65 5.75 4.87
N LEU A 436 15.11 6.98 4.67
CA LEU A 436 14.88 8.06 5.64
C LEU A 436 13.39 8.37 5.76
N SER A 437 12.96 8.76 6.95
CA SER A 437 11.63 9.36 7.10
C SER A 437 11.60 10.70 6.37
N ILE A 438 10.42 11.17 5.98
CA ILE A 438 10.28 12.47 5.29
C ILE A 438 10.81 13.61 6.17
N ALA A 439 10.64 13.54 7.48
CA ALA A 439 11.23 14.50 8.41
C ALA A 439 12.77 14.49 8.37
N ASP A 440 13.38 13.31 8.51
CA ASP A 440 14.85 13.17 8.49
C ASP A 440 15.44 13.55 7.13
N HIS A 441 14.68 13.31 6.05
CA HIS A 441 15.09 13.69 4.70
C HIS A 441 15.13 15.22 4.55
N LEU A 442 14.17 15.96 5.12
CA LEU A 442 14.21 17.43 5.12
C LEU A 442 15.43 17.95 5.88
N GLU A 443 15.72 17.41 7.06
CA GLU A 443 16.90 17.79 7.86
C GLU A 443 18.21 17.51 7.11
N LEU A 444 18.31 16.36 6.45
CA LEU A 444 19.47 16.01 5.62
C LEU A 444 19.68 17.02 4.47
N LEU A 445 18.61 17.44 3.79
CA LEU A 445 18.72 18.40 2.68
C LEU A 445 19.19 19.78 3.14
N GLU A 446 18.77 20.23 4.33
CA GLU A 446 19.23 21.50 4.91
C GLU A 446 20.73 21.44 5.28
N GLY A 447 21.22 20.28 5.70
CA GLY A 447 22.62 20.04 6.04
C GLY A 447 23.53 19.62 4.88
N LEU A 448 23.01 19.51 3.65
CA LEU A 448 23.75 18.96 2.52
C LEU A 448 24.83 19.94 2.02
N ILE A 449 26.10 19.54 2.14
CA ILE A 449 27.24 20.32 1.66
C ILE A 449 27.58 19.88 0.23
N LEU A 450 27.52 20.83 -0.70
CA LEU A 450 27.87 20.65 -2.12
C LEU A 450 28.93 21.69 -2.53
N SER A 451 29.77 21.34 -3.50
CA SER A 451 30.65 22.32 -4.16
C SER A 451 29.85 23.38 -4.93
N GLU A 452 30.50 24.50 -5.31
CA GLU A 452 29.82 25.57 -6.06
C GLU A 452 29.20 25.08 -7.39
N ASN A 453 29.91 24.21 -8.10
CA ASN A 453 29.43 23.62 -9.36
C ASN A 453 28.24 22.69 -9.13
N GLU A 454 28.34 21.79 -8.15
CA GLU A 454 27.24 20.87 -7.80
C GLU A 454 26.03 21.65 -7.31
N SER A 455 26.22 22.66 -6.45
CA SER A 455 25.15 23.51 -5.94
C SER A 455 24.40 24.21 -7.07
N THR A 456 25.12 24.74 -8.07
CA THR A 456 24.52 25.41 -9.23
C THR A 456 23.63 24.45 -10.04
N ILE A 457 24.08 23.23 -10.28
CA ILE A 457 23.35 22.21 -11.05
C ILE A 457 22.18 21.64 -10.23
N ALA A 458 22.40 21.38 -8.94
CA ALA A 458 21.45 20.73 -8.05
C ALA A 458 20.34 21.66 -7.56
N LYS A 459 20.57 22.98 -7.48
CA LYS A 459 19.61 23.96 -6.93
C LYS A 459 18.16 23.80 -7.43
N PRO A 460 17.86 23.74 -8.74
CA PRO A 460 16.48 23.54 -9.19
C PRO A 460 15.91 22.16 -8.79
N ILE A 461 16.75 21.13 -8.75
CA ILE A 461 16.34 19.76 -8.38
C ILE A 461 16.04 19.68 -6.88
N LEU A 462 16.94 20.20 -6.04
CA LEU A 462 16.80 20.23 -4.59
C LEU A 462 15.59 21.04 -4.16
N LYS A 463 15.28 22.14 -4.86
CA LYS A 463 14.06 22.91 -4.61
C LYS A 463 12.80 22.05 -4.79
N GLU A 464 12.69 21.33 -5.90
CA GLU A 464 11.53 20.46 -6.17
C GLU A 464 11.41 19.31 -5.16
N ILE A 465 12.54 18.70 -4.76
CA ILE A 465 12.57 17.67 -3.73
C ILE A 465 12.09 18.25 -2.39
N HIS A 466 12.68 19.38 -1.97
CA HIS A 466 12.36 20.04 -0.71
C HIS A 466 10.88 20.45 -0.63
N ASP A 467 10.35 21.09 -1.68
CA ASP A 467 8.96 21.54 -1.73
C ASP A 467 8.00 20.34 -1.60
N ARG A 468 8.25 19.25 -2.33
CA ARG A 468 7.43 18.03 -2.27
C ARG A 468 7.46 17.32 -0.92
N LEU A 469 8.65 17.22 -0.30
CA LEU A 469 8.78 16.69 1.07
C LEU A 469 8.07 17.58 2.09
N THR A 470 8.17 18.90 1.93
CA THR A 470 7.47 19.87 2.77
C THR A 470 5.95 19.69 2.67
N PHE A 471 5.42 19.47 1.45
CA PHE A 471 3.99 19.19 1.28
C PHE A 471 3.56 17.89 1.98
N LEU A 472 4.34 16.81 1.85
CA LEU A 472 4.06 15.56 2.57
C LEU A 472 4.11 15.73 4.09
N ASN A 473 5.06 16.52 4.60
CA ASN A 473 5.15 16.86 6.00
C ASN A 473 3.92 17.66 6.48
N ASN A 474 3.45 18.63 5.70
CA ASN A 474 2.29 19.46 6.02
C ASN A 474 0.98 18.66 6.10
N VAL A 475 0.84 17.61 5.30
CA VAL A 475 -0.32 16.69 5.37
C VAL A 475 -0.12 15.57 6.40
N GLY A 476 0.85 15.68 7.31
CA GLY A 476 1.02 14.73 8.42
C GLY A 476 1.57 13.37 8.02
N LEU A 477 2.34 13.29 6.92
CA LEU A 477 2.99 12.06 6.45
C LEU A 477 4.49 12.03 6.74
N ASN A 478 4.97 12.90 7.62
CA ASN A 478 6.37 13.07 7.98
C ASN A 478 7.09 11.79 8.44
N TYR A 479 6.33 10.82 8.97
CA TYR A 479 6.85 9.54 9.46
C TYR A 479 7.07 8.49 8.37
N LEU A 480 6.60 8.72 7.13
CA LEU A 480 6.77 7.77 6.04
C LEU A 480 8.18 7.81 5.46
N THR A 481 8.63 6.68 4.92
CA THR A 481 9.83 6.61 4.09
C THR A 481 9.45 6.63 2.62
N LEU A 482 10.36 7.09 1.74
CA LEU A 482 10.15 7.09 0.29
C LEU A 482 10.18 5.66 -0.29
N SER A 483 10.86 4.74 0.40
CA SER A 483 10.94 3.30 0.07
C SER A 483 9.66 2.53 0.39
N ARG A 484 8.77 3.05 1.26
CA ARG A 484 7.56 2.36 1.70
C ARG A 484 6.70 1.97 0.49
N ALA A 485 6.34 0.70 0.42
CA ALA A 485 5.51 0.18 -0.67
C ALA A 485 4.12 0.84 -0.66
N SER A 486 3.67 1.32 -1.83
CA SER A 486 2.38 2.00 -1.95
C SER A 486 1.18 1.11 -1.59
N GLY A 487 1.30 -0.21 -1.80
CA GLY A 487 0.26 -1.17 -1.43
C GLY A 487 0.08 -1.41 0.07
N THR A 488 0.98 -0.88 0.93
CA THR A 488 0.87 -0.99 2.40
C THR A 488 0.36 0.29 3.06
N LEU A 489 0.00 1.30 2.25
CA LEU A 489 -0.59 2.54 2.73
C LEU A 489 -2.06 2.34 3.05
N SER A 490 -2.54 2.99 4.11
CA SER A 490 -3.97 3.15 4.36
C SER A 490 -4.64 4.00 3.29
N GLY A 491 -5.98 3.98 3.24
CA GLY A 491 -6.78 4.85 2.37
C GLY A 491 -6.46 6.33 2.60
N GLY A 492 -6.46 6.77 3.86
CA GLY A 492 -6.11 8.14 4.24
C GLY A 492 -4.66 8.52 3.91
N GLU A 493 -3.68 7.65 4.16
CA GLU A 493 -2.28 7.91 3.75
C GLU A 493 -2.16 8.10 2.23
N SER A 494 -2.79 7.22 1.44
CA SER A 494 -2.76 7.29 -0.03
C SER A 494 -3.42 8.57 -0.55
N GLN A 495 -4.55 8.95 0.06
CA GLN A 495 -5.26 10.18 -0.28
C GLN A 495 -4.43 11.43 0.03
N ARG A 496 -3.79 11.48 1.20
CA ARG A 496 -2.93 12.60 1.60
C ARG A 496 -1.66 12.71 0.74
N ILE A 497 -1.09 11.58 0.32
CA ILE A 497 -0.02 11.59 -0.70
C ILE A 497 -0.50 12.25 -1.98
N ARG A 498 -1.68 11.85 -2.47
CA ARG A 498 -2.25 12.43 -3.69
C ARG A 498 -2.53 13.92 -3.52
N LEU A 499 -3.04 14.35 -2.37
CA LEU A 499 -3.21 15.77 -2.02
C LEU A 499 -1.89 16.54 -2.08
N ALA A 500 -0.84 16.02 -1.45
CA ALA A 500 0.49 16.64 -1.49
C ALA A 500 1.05 16.76 -2.92
N THR A 501 0.90 15.72 -3.75
CA THR A 501 1.30 15.74 -5.17
C THR A 501 0.51 16.80 -5.95
N GLN A 502 -0.79 16.97 -5.69
CA GLN A 502 -1.60 17.99 -6.35
C GLN A 502 -1.22 19.40 -5.93
N ILE A 503 -0.92 19.63 -4.64
CA ILE A 503 -0.41 20.93 -4.17
C ILE A 503 0.93 21.25 -4.85
N GLY A 504 1.84 20.27 -4.97
CA GLY A 504 3.12 20.43 -5.65
C GLY A 504 3.02 20.71 -7.16
N SER A 505 1.88 20.42 -7.79
CA SER A 505 1.67 20.69 -9.21
C SER A 505 1.43 22.18 -9.52
N ASN A 506 1.18 23.02 -8.51
CA ASN A 506 0.96 24.48 -8.63
C ASN A 506 -0.02 24.89 -9.75
N LEU A 507 -1.06 24.07 -9.97
CA LEU A 507 -2.10 24.38 -10.95
C LEU A 507 -3.01 25.50 -10.43
N SER A 508 -3.55 26.31 -11.35
CA SER A 508 -4.53 27.37 -11.08
C SER A 508 -5.74 27.21 -11.99
N GLY A 509 -6.91 27.68 -11.55
CA GLY A 509 -8.16 27.53 -12.29
C GLY A 509 -8.70 26.10 -12.34
N VAL A 510 -8.30 25.24 -11.40
CA VAL A 510 -8.74 23.85 -11.27
C VAL A 510 -9.86 23.74 -10.24
N LEU A 511 -10.79 22.82 -10.48
CA LEU A 511 -11.79 22.40 -9.51
C LEU A 511 -11.35 21.11 -8.81
N TYR A 512 -10.92 21.20 -7.56
CA TYR A 512 -10.54 20.04 -6.77
C TYR A 512 -11.74 19.52 -5.97
N ILE A 513 -11.98 18.21 -6.04
CA ILE A 513 -13.10 17.57 -5.37
C ILE A 513 -12.55 16.49 -4.45
N LEU A 514 -12.68 16.67 -3.14
CA LEU A 514 -12.03 15.86 -2.11
C LEU A 514 -13.08 15.07 -1.31
N ASP A 515 -12.79 13.80 -1.02
CA ASP A 515 -13.67 12.89 -0.29
C ASP A 515 -13.17 12.65 1.13
N GLU A 516 -13.63 13.43 2.11
CA GLU A 516 -13.28 13.28 3.54
C GLU A 516 -11.75 13.19 3.81
N PRO A 517 -10.97 14.25 3.48
CA PRO A 517 -9.52 14.22 3.64
C PRO A 517 -9.05 14.10 5.12
N SER A 518 -9.94 14.29 6.10
CA SER A 518 -9.64 14.10 7.53
C SER A 518 -9.59 12.63 7.97
N ILE A 519 -9.99 11.67 7.12
CA ILE A 519 -10.01 10.23 7.48
C ILE A 519 -8.63 9.74 7.93
N GLY A 520 -8.61 8.99 9.04
CA GLY A 520 -7.38 8.44 9.63
C GLY A 520 -6.35 9.50 10.01
N LEU A 521 -6.80 10.73 10.26
CA LEU A 521 -6.00 11.84 10.74
C LEU A 521 -6.38 12.14 12.19
N HIS A 522 -5.38 12.38 13.03
CA HIS A 522 -5.61 12.79 14.40
C HIS A 522 -6.01 14.27 14.47
N GLN A 523 -6.85 14.66 15.44
CA GLN A 523 -7.34 16.05 15.56
C GLN A 523 -6.22 17.10 15.52
N ARG A 524 -5.09 16.79 16.15
CA ARG A 524 -3.86 17.61 16.13
C ARG A 524 -3.41 18.01 14.72
N ASP A 525 -3.48 17.08 13.77
CA ASP A 525 -2.95 17.29 12.42
C ASP A 525 -4.02 17.87 11.47
N ASN A 526 -5.27 17.96 11.92
CA ASN A 526 -6.40 18.46 11.14
C ASN A 526 -6.25 19.93 10.74
N ASP A 527 -5.77 20.79 11.66
CA ASP A 527 -5.51 22.20 11.34
C ASP A 527 -4.48 22.38 10.21
N ARG A 528 -3.44 21.53 10.20
CA ARG A 528 -2.40 21.56 9.15
C ARG A 528 -2.95 21.14 7.79
N LEU A 529 -3.87 20.17 7.79
CA LEU A 529 -4.61 19.79 6.58
C LEU A 529 -5.45 20.95 6.08
N ILE A 530 -6.26 21.58 6.95
CA ILE A 530 -7.11 22.71 6.57
C ILE A 530 -6.29 23.88 6.01
N ASP A 531 -5.15 24.21 6.63
CA ASP A 531 -4.23 25.23 6.13
C ASP A 531 -3.67 24.90 4.74
N SER A 532 -3.38 23.62 4.49
CA SER A 532 -2.94 23.14 3.17
C SER A 532 -4.05 23.26 2.13
N LEU A 533 -5.31 22.97 2.48
CA LEU A 533 -6.48 23.16 1.62
C LEU A 533 -6.70 24.65 1.30
N LYS A 534 -6.56 25.53 2.28
CA LYS A 534 -6.65 26.99 2.08
C LYS A 534 -5.54 27.51 1.16
N LYS A 535 -4.30 27.05 1.33
CA LYS A 535 -3.20 27.38 0.39
C LYS A 535 -3.54 26.94 -1.03
N MET A 536 -4.08 25.74 -1.20
CA MET A 536 -4.49 25.22 -2.51
C MET A 536 -5.59 26.10 -3.14
N ARG A 537 -6.57 26.55 -2.36
CA ARG A 537 -7.59 27.53 -2.77
C ARG A 537 -6.94 28.85 -3.19
N ASP A 538 -6.04 29.37 -2.37
CA ASP A 538 -5.42 30.70 -2.54
C ASP A 538 -4.49 30.78 -3.76
N LEU A 539 -4.11 29.64 -4.36
CA LEU A 539 -3.47 29.56 -5.69
C LEU A 539 -4.42 29.89 -6.85
N GLY A 540 -5.69 30.22 -6.57
CA GLY A 540 -6.71 30.49 -7.58
C GLY A 540 -7.48 29.24 -8.01
N ASN A 541 -7.71 28.32 -7.07
CA ASN A 541 -8.49 27.10 -7.30
C ASN A 541 -9.77 27.12 -6.48
N THR A 542 -10.75 26.33 -6.91
CA THR A 542 -11.98 26.07 -6.15
C THR A 542 -11.92 24.66 -5.57
N LEU A 543 -12.22 24.52 -4.27
CA LEU A 543 -12.24 23.22 -3.60
C LEU A 543 -13.68 22.89 -3.21
N ILE A 544 -14.14 21.68 -3.54
CA ILE A 544 -15.37 21.09 -3.03
C ILE A 544 -14.97 19.88 -2.19
N VAL A 545 -15.12 20.00 -0.88
CA VAL A 545 -14.74 18.95 0.08
C VAL A 545 -16.00 18.32 0.63
N VAL A 546 -16.18 17.01 0.45
CA VAL A 546 -17.21 16.26 1.16
C VAL A 546 -16.68 15.96 2.57
N GLU A 547 -17.33 16.46 3.61
CA GLU A 547 -16.82 16.33 5.00
C GLU A 547 -17.91 16.28 6.08
N HIS A 548 -17.51 15.71 7.20
CA HIS A 548 -18.28 15.55 8.43
C HIS A 548 -17.55 16.06 9.67
N ASP A 549 -16.26 16.42 9.55
CA ASP A 549 -15.49 17.03 10.61
C ASP A 549 -15.97 18.46 10.95
N GLU A 550 -16.09 18.73 12.25
CA GLU A 550 -16.61 19.99 12.79
C GLU A 550 -15.70 21.17 12.44
N ASP A 551 -14.39 21.02 12.62
CA ASP A 551 -13.41 22.08 12.40
C ASP A 551 -13.33 22.44 10.91
N THR A 552 -13.32 21.45 10.03
CA THR A 552 -13.31 21.65 8.58
C THR A 552 -14.56 22.38 8.10
N MET A 553 -15.74 21.99 8.59
CA MET A 553 -16.99 22.69 8.27
C MET A 553 -16.99 24.14 8.77
N MET A 554 -16.49 24.38 9.98
CA MET A 554 -16.45 25.72 10.57
C MET A 554 -15.44 26.66 9.89
N GLN A 555 -14.36 26.11 9.34
CA GLN A 555 -13.31 26.85 8.62
C GLN A 555 -13.58 27.01 7.12
N ALA A 556 -14.67 26.43 6.61
CA ALA A 556 -15.08 26.56 5.21
C ALA A 556 -15.54 28.00 4.89
N ASP A 557 -15.28 28.45 3.66
CA ASP A 557 -15.83 29.72 3.16
C ASP A 557 -17.33 29.61 2.88
N TRP A 558 -17.76 28.42 2.45
CA TRP A 558 -19.14 28.11 2.11
C TRP A 558 -19.47 26.66 2.48
N LEU A 559 -20.67 26.43 3.00
CA LEU A 559 -21.17 25.15 3.47
C LEU A 559 -22.49 24.83 2.78
N ILE A 560 -22.59 23.64 2.21
CA ILE A 560 -23.78 23.11 1.54
C ILE A 560 -24.24 21.86 2.30
N ASP A 561 -25.42 21.94 2.92
CA ASP A 561 -26.04 20.82 3.63
C ASP A 561 -27.04 20.11 2.69
N VAL A 562 -26.76 18.84 2.40
CA VAL A 562 -27.52 18.01 1.46
C VAL A 562 -28.37 17.01 2.22
N GLY A 563 -29.67 17.04 1.93
CA GLY A 563 -30.69 16.08 2.31
C GLY A 563 -31.09 16.16 3.79
N PRO A 564 -32.39 16.21 4.12
CA PRO A 564 -32.83 16.06 5.51
C PRO A 564 -32.75 14.60 6.00
N GLY A 565 -32.52 13.67 5.06
CA GLY A 565 -32.51 12.22 5.23
C GLY A 565 -31.55 11.55 4.24
N ALA A 566 -31.56 10.23 4.22
CA ALA A 566 -30.80 9.40 3.27
C ALA A 566 -31.70 8.81 2.18
N GLY A 567 -31.12 8.38 1.06
CA GLY A 567 -31.86 7.70 -0.01
C GLY A 567 -32.95 8.58 -0.61
N GLU A 568 -34.16 8.03 -0.73
CA GLU A 568 -35.30 8.75 -1.30
C GLU A 568 -35.71 10.02 -0.53
N PHE A 569 -35.41 10.06 0.77
CA PHE A 569 -35.67 11.19 1.66
C PHE A 569 -34.55 12.25 1.63
N GLY A 570 -33.45 11.97 0.92
CA GLY A 570 -32.33 12.89 0.70
C GLY A 570 -32.46 13.68 -0.60
N GLY A 571 -31.32 14.05 -1.17
CA GLY A 571 -31.20 14.59 -2.51
C GLY A 571 -31.73 16.01 -2.71
N GLN A 572 -31.88 16.78 -1.63
CA GLN A 572 -32.33 18.18 -1.65
C GLN A 572 -31.29 19.07 -0.98
N ILE A 573 -31.17 20.34 -1.38
CA ILE A 573 -30.32 21.30 -0.66
C ILE A 573 -31.11 21.90 0.51
N ILE A 574 -30.69 21.61 1.75
CA ILE A 574 -31.37 22.09 2.97
C ILE A 574 -30.89 23.48 3.37
N ALA A 575 -29.59 23.70 3.24
CA ALA A 575 -28.95 24.98 3.52
C ALA A 575 -27.74 25.15 2.60
N SER A 576 -27.50 26.38 2.16
CA SER A 576 -26.31 26.76 1.39
C SER A 576 -25.93 28.17 1.82
N GLY A 577 -24.74 28.35 2.40
CA GLY A 577 -24.34 29.60 3.02
C GLY A 577 -23.01 29.50 3.76
N THR A 578 -22.65 30.55 4.49
CA THR A 578 -21.54 30.47 5.46
C THR A 578 -21.87 29.47 6.59
N PRO A 579 -20.87 28.87 7.25
CA PRO A 579 -21.10 27.93 8.36
C PRO A 579 -22.02 28.50 9.46
N ASN A 580 -21.84 29.78 9.80
CA ASN A 580 -22.69 30.50 10.75
C ASN A 580 -24.16 30.67 10.31
N GLN A 581 -24.42 30.75 9.00
CA GLN A 581 -25.78 30.79 8.46
C GLN A 581 -26.43 29.41 8.52
N VAL A 582 -25.69 28.35 8.18
CA VAL A 582 -26.18 26.97 8.25
C VAL A 582 -26.47 26.55 9.69
N ALA A 583 -25.61 26.90 10.65
CA ALA A 583 -25.84 26.63 12.08
C ALA A 583 -27.15 27.24 12.64
N LYS A 584 -27.64 28.34 12.04
CA LYS A 584 -28.91 28.97 12.41
C LYS A 584 -30.12 28.28 11.78
N ASN A 585 -29.94 27.48 10.74
CA ASN A 585 -31.03 26.82 10.04
C ASN A 585 -31.56 25.64 10.87
N LYS A 586 -32.82 25.75 11.34
CA LYS A 586 -33.46 24.71 12.15
C LYS A 586 -33.74 23.40 11.41
N LYS A 587 -33.83 23.45 10.07
CA LYS A 587 -34.08 22.26 9.23
C LYS A 587 -32.80 21.45 8.97
N SER A 588 -31.63 22.08 9.11
CA SER A 588 -30.34 21.44 8.93
C SER A 588 -30.00 20.59 10.14
N ILE A 589 -29.87 19.28 9.97
CA ILE A 589 -29.43 18.38 11.05
C ILE A 589 -27.99 18.73 11.42
N THR A 590 -27.13 18.95 10.43
CA THR A 590 -25.75 19.41 10.64
C THR A 590 -25.72 20.73 11.40
N GLY A 591 -26.56 21.70 11.04
CA GLY A 591 -26.69 22.96 11.76
C GLY A 591 -27.14 22.81 13.21
N GLN A 592 -27.91 21.78 13.56
CA GLN A 592 -28.28 21.48 14.94
C GLN A 592 -27.08 20.96 15.76
N TYR A 593 -26.19 20.17 15.16
CA TYR A 593 -24.95 19.73 15.81
C TYR A 593 -23.94 20.89 15.92
N LEU A 594 -23.71 21.64 14.84
CA LEU A 594 -22.81 22.81 14.84
C LEU A 594 -23.23 23.91 15.82
N SER A 595 -24.55 24.06 16.08
CA SER A 595 -25.05 25.01 17.06
C SER A 595 -25.12 24.47 18.49
N GLY A 596 -24.77 23.19 18.71
CA GLY A 596 -24.86 22.51 20.01
C GLY A 596 -26.27 22.17 20.48
N LYS A 597 -27.30 22.34 19.63
CA LYS A 597 -28.69 21.93 19.97
C LYS A 597 -28.84 20.41 20.06
N LYS A 598 -28.08 19.69 19.24
CA LYS A 598 -27.90 18.25 19.31
C LYS A 598 -26.42 17.96 19.62
N ALA A 599 -26.17 16.90 20.38
CA ALA A 599 -24.84 16.40 20.67
C ALA A 599 -24.93 14.91 21.02
N ILE A 600 -23.84 14.17 20.79
CA ILE A 600 -23.68 12.82 21.36
C ILE A 600 -23.35 12.99 22.85
N PRO A 601 -24.18 12.47 23.78
CA PRO A 601 -23.95 12.66 25.21
C PRO A 601 -22.76 11.83 25.69
N VAL A 602 -22.07 12.31 26.72
CA VAL A 602 -21.06 11.52 27.44
C VAL A 602 -21.80 10.53 28.36
N PRO A 603 -21.43 9.23 28.38
CA PRO A 603 -22.03 8.27 29.29
C PRO A 603 -21.88 8.71 30.76
N LEU A 604 -22.98 8.66 31.53
CA LEU A 604 -22.99 9.05 32.95
C LEU A 604 -22.19 8.09 33.83
N GLU A 605 -22.22 6.80 33.48
CA GLU A 605 -21.43 5.75 34.12
C GLU A 605 -20.74 4.91 33.03
N ARG A 606 -19.48 4.53 33.28
CA ARG A 606 -18.70 3.67 32.39
C ARG A 606 -18.69 2.23 32.89
N ARG A 607 -18.70 1.26 31.97
CA ARG A 607 -18.75 -0.16 32.30
C ARG A 607 -17.48 -0.58 33.04
N ARG A 608 -17.63 -1.30 34.15
CA ARG A 608 -16.50 -1.86 34.91
C ARG A 608 -15.82 -3.05 34.20
N GLY A 609 -16.51 -3.70 33.28
CA GLY A 609 -16.05 -4.92 32.60
C GLY A 609 -16.24 -6.18 33.46
N ASN A 610 -15.75 -7.32 32.96
CA ASN A 610 -15.91 -8.63 33.62
C ASN A 610 -14.69 -9.06 34.47
N GLY A 611 -13.71 -8.17 34.65
CA GLY A 611 -12.47 -8.43 35.41
C GLY A 611 -11.41 -9.25 34.66
N ARG A 612 -11.70 -9.71 33.43
CA ARG A 612 -10.78 -10.47 32.59
C ARG A 612 -10.13 -9.55 31.56
N PHE A 613 -9.00 -9.98 31.00
CA PHE A 613 -8.27 -9.20 30.00
C PHE A 613 -7.56 -10.11 28.99
N LEU A 614 -7.24 -9.56 27.83
CA LEU A 614 -6.17 -10.07 26.97
C LEU A 614 -4.90 -9.28 27.25
N GLU A 615 -3.75 -9.93 27.21
CA GLU A 615 -2.47 -9.24 27.36
C GLU A 615 -1.51 -9.64 26.24
N ILE A 616 -0.98 -8.63 25.54
CA ILE A 616 0.17 -8.79 24.65
C ILE A 616 1.40 -8.32 25.41
N LYS A 617 2.44 -9.16 25.47
CA LYS A 617 3.73 -8.81 26.07
C LYS A 617 4.82 -8.68 25.01
N GLY A 618 5.60 -7.62 25.11
CA GLY A 618 6.77 -7.35 24.27
C GLY A 618 6.49 -7.17 22.79
N ALA A 619 5.40 -6.49 22.44
CA ALA A 619 5.09 -6.18 21.04
C ALA A 619 6.19 -5.28 20.44
N SER A 620 6.82 -5.76 19.37
CA SER A 620 8.02 -5.16 18.75
C SER A 620 7.99 -5.15 17.21
N GLU A 621 6.81 -5.38 16.62
CA GLU A 621 6.61 -5.28 15.17
C GLU A 621 6.67 -3.82 14.69
N ASN A 622 7.26 -3.58 13.52
CA ASN A 622 7.45 -2.25 12.92
C ASN A 622 8.09 -1.26 13.91
N ASN A 623 7.36 -0.21 14.30
CA ASN A 623 7.84 0.84 15.21
C ASN A 623 7.47 0.62 16.67
N LEU A 624 6.81 -0.49 17.04
CA LEU A 624 6.44 -0.77 18.43
C LEU A 624 7.67 -1.03 19.29
N GLN A 625 7.76 -0.39 20.46
CA GLN A 625 8.95 -0.38 21.30
C GLN A 625 8.88 -1.38 22.46
N ASN A 626 8.73 -2.67 22.15
CA ASN A 626 8.65 -3.76 23.15
C ASN A 626 7.57 -3.51 24.22
N ILE A 627 6.37 -3.10 23.78
CA ILE A 627 5.30 -2.67 24.69
C ILE A 627 4.49 -3.84 25.25
N ASN A 628 3.97 -3.66 26.46
CA ASN A 628 3.01 -4.57 27.09
C ASN A 628 1.65 -3.88 27.15
N VAL A 629 0.59 -4.52 26.64
CA VAL A 629 -0.73 -3.91 26.53
C VAL A 629 -1.82 -4.86 27.02
N ARG A 630 -2.70 -4.37 27.91
CA ARG A 630 -3.85 -5.10 28.43
C ARG A 630 -5.16 -4.57 27.84
N PHE A 631 -6.00 -5.47 27.36
CA PHE A 631 -7.32 -5.18 26.79
C PHE A 631 -8.42 -5.72 27.72
N PRO A 632 -9.09 -4.89 28.52
CA PRO A 632 -10.11 -5.33 29.48
C PRO A 632 -11.38 -5.83 28.77
N LEU A 633 -11.81 -7.05 29.07
CA LEU A 633 -12.94 -7.69 28.41
C LEU A 633 -14.31 -7.24 28.96
N GLY A 634 -15.33 -7.34 28.11
CA GLY A 634 -16.71 -6.92 28.41
C GLY A 634 -16.87 -5.39 28.46
N LYS A 635 -16.06 -4.67 27.67
CA LYS A 635 -16.03 -3.21 27.59
C LYS A 635 -16.03 -2.74 26.14
N PHE A 636 -16.40 -1.48 25.95
CA PHE A 636 -16.11 -0.72 24.74
C PHE A 636 -14.70 -0.10 24.84
N ILE A 637 -13.75 -0.60 24.06
CA ILE A 637 -12.34 -0.20 24.09
C ILE A 637 -12.02 0.63 22.85
N ALA A 638 -11.45 1.83 23.04
CA ALA A 638 -10.91 2.65 21.95
C ALA A 638 -9.38 2.65 21.97
N VAL A 639 -8.77 2.37 20.83
CA VAL A 639 -7.33 2.46 20.61
C VAL A 639 -7.06 3.75 19.83
N THR A 640 -6.38 4.69 20.46
CA THR A 640 -6.20 6.07 19.99
C THR A 640 -4.73 6.41 19.79
N GLY A 641 -4.46 7.62 19.31
CA GLY A 641 -3.10 8.14 19.09
C GLY A 641 -2.91 8.71 17.70
N VAL A 642 -1.79 9.39 17.47
CA VAL A 642 -1.50 10.05 16.18
C VAL A 642 -1.31 9.06 15.03
N SER A 643 -1.44 9.53 13.79
CA SER A 643 -1.23 8.69 12.60
C SER A 643 0.23 8.20 12.57
N GLY A 644 0.43 6.91 12.28
CA GLY A 644 1.75 6.27 12.35
C GLY A 644 2.24 5.87 13.74
N SER A 645 1.47 6.07 14.83
CA SER A 645 1.91 5.71 16.20
C SER A 645 2.01 4.20 16.48
N GLY A 646 1.53 3.35 15.56
CA GLY A 646 1.55 1.88 15.69
C GLY A 646 0.20 1.22 16.00
N LYS A 647 -0.92 1.97 15.99
CA LYS A 647 -2.27 1.45 16.27
C LYS A 647 -2.62 0.21 15.44
N SER A 648 -2.53 0.31 14.11
CA SER A 648 -2.82 -0.80 13.20
C SER A 648 -1.81 -1.96 13.36
N THR A 649 -0.55 -1.67 13.69
CA THR A 649 0.44 -2.72 13.98
C THR A 649 0.04 -3.53 15.22
N LEU A 650 -0.32 -2.85 16.31
CA LEU A 650 -0.72 -3.49 17.56
C LEU A 650 -2.00 -4.32 17.39
N ILE A 651 -3.01 -3.76 16.72
CA ILE A 651 -4.33 -4.39 16.63
C ILE A 651 -4.44 -5.34 15.45
N ASN A 652 -4.16 -4.89 14.21
CA ASN A 652 -4.36 -5.71 13.02
C ASN A 652 -3.21 -6.70 12.79
N SER A 653 -1.96 -6.31 13.02
CA SER A 653 -0.80 -7.18 12.73
C SER A 653 -0.45 -8.13 13.87
N ILE A 654 -0.72 -7.75 15.13
CA ILE A 654 -0.45 -8.61 16.30
C ILE A 654 -1.76 -9.17 16.86
N LEU A 655 -2.57 -8.37 17.57
CA LEU A 655 -3.72 -8.88 18.34
C LEU A 655 -4.66 -9.75 17.48
N LYS A 656 -5.11 -9.22 16.35
CA LYS A 656 -6.03 -9.89 15.45
C LYS A 656 -5.46 -11.22 14.95
N LYS A 657 -4.21 -11.22 14.49
CA LYS A 657 -3.56 -12.42 13.93
C LYS A 657 -3.32 -13.47 15.00
N VAL A 658 -2.84 -13.07 16.18
CA VAL A 658 -2.64 -14.00 17.31
C VAL A 658 -3.97 -14.65 17.71
N VAL A 659 -5.04 -13.86 17.88
CA VAL A 659 -6.35 -14.40 18.24
C VAL A 659 -6.92 -15.28 17.12
N ALA A 660 -6.75 -14.89 15.85
CA ALA A 660 -7.20 -15.68 14.70
C ALA A 660 -6.45 -17.01 14.57
N GLN A 661 -5.15 -17.03 14.86
CA GLN A 661 -4.33 -18.24 14.84
C GLN A 661 -4.83 -19.25 15.87
N HIS A 662 -5.13 -18.79 17.10
CA HIS A 662 -5.62 -19.66 18.17
C HIS A 662 -7.06 -20.14 17.95
N LEU A 663 -7.98 -19.26 17.52
CA LEU A 663 -9.41 -19.60 17.42
C LEU A 663 -9.80 -20.24 16.08
N ASN A 664 -9.26 -19.74 14.97
CA ASN A 664 -9.70 -20.11 13.62
C ASN A 664 -8.69 -20.95 12.85
N ARG A 665 -7.57 -21.35 13.49
CA ARG A 665 -6.43 -22.03 12.84
C ARG A 665 -5.92 -21.24 11.61
N ASN A 666 -5.97 -19.91 11.69
CA ASN A 666 -5.46 -19.07 10.61
C ASN A 666 -3.95 -19.30 10.46
N SER A 667 -3.48 -19.45 9.22
CA SER A 667 -2.07 -19.66 8.91
C SER A 667 -1.26 -18.36 8.89
N GLU A 668 -1.90 -17.19 8.95
CA GLU A 668 -1.17 -15.92 8.93
C GLU A 668 -0.30 -15.71 10.17
N LYS A 669 1.01 -15.49 9.94
CA LYS A 669 1.97 -15.20 11.00
C LYS A 669 1.67 -13.86 11.69
N PRO A 670 1.52 -13.84 13.03
CA PRO A 670 1.40 -12.61 13.78
C PRO A 670 2.72 -11.82 13.77
N GLY A 671 2.62 -10.49 13.93
CA GLY A 671 3.79 -9.64 14.10
C GLY A 671 4.61 -10.00 15.34
N LYS A 672 5.87 -9.56 15.40
CA LYS A 672 6.81 -9.81 16.49
C LYS A 672 6.25 -9.40 17.85
N HIS A 673 6.16 -10.37 18.76
CA HIS A 673 5.77 -10.21 20.16
C HIS A 673 6.36 -11.36 21.00
N ASN A 674 6.44 -11.21 22.33
CA ASN A 674 7.04 -12.22 23.20
C ASN A 674 6.03 -13.27 23.66
N SER A 675 4.83 -12.87 24.11
CA SER A 675 3.78 -13.79 24.55
C SER A 675 2.39 -13.15 24.53
N PHE A 676 1.36 -13.98 24.57
CA PHE A 676 -0.05 -13.60 24.60
C PHE A 676 -0.81 -14.39 25.66
N GLU A 677 -1.61 -13.71 26.48
CA GLU A 677 -2.37 -14.30 27.59
C GLU A 677 -3.87 -13.94 27.52
N GLY A 678 -4.74 -14.80 28.07
CA GLY A 678 -6.18 -14.56 28.22
C GLY A 678 -7.06 -15.05 27.06
N ILE A 679 -6.51 -15.81 26.12
CA ILE A 679 -7.23 -16.32 24.94
C ILE A 679 -8.43 -17.21 25.31
N GLU A 680 -8.35 -17.93 26.44
CA GLU A 680 -9.41 -18.81 26.97
C GLU A 680 -10.69 -18.07 27.38
N HIS A 681 -10.66 -16.73 27.38
CA HIS A 681 -11.82 -15.89 27.68
C HIS A 681 -12.64 -15.51 26.45
N ILE A 682 -12.17 -15.84 25.24
CA ILE A 682 -12.82 -15.50 23.97
C ILE A 682 -13.08 -16.78 23.18
N ASP A 683 -14.31 -16.90 22.68
CA ASP A 683 -14.71 -18.06 21.87
C ASP A 683 -14.73 -17.73 20.37
N ARG A 684 -14.83 -16.43 20.01
CA ARG A 684 -14.98 -15.98 18.63
C ARG A 684 -14.35 -14.62 18.39
N LEU A 685 -13.60 -14.50 17.30
CA LEU A 685 -13.10 -13.24 16.76
C LEU A 685 -13.95 -12.81 15.57
N ILE A 686 -14.37 -11.55 15.56
CA ILE A 686 -15.07 -10.91 14.45
C ILE A 686 -14.27 -9.67 14.05
N ASP A 687 -13.68 -9.72 12.85
CA ASP A 687 -13.01 -8.58 12.23
C ASP A 687 -13.98 -7.86 11.29
N ILE A 688 -14.19 -6.56 11.53
CA ILE A 688 -15.08 -5.71 10.75
C ILE A 688 -14.24 -4.57 10.16
N ASP A 689 -13.57 -4.88 9.06
CA ASP A 689 -12.75 -3.95 8.30
C ASP A 689 -13.54 -3.25 7.18
N GLN A 690 -12.95 -2.22 6.60
CA GLN A 690 -13.55 -1.45 5.49
C GLN A 690 -13.38 -2.09 4.11
N SER A 691 -12.82 -3.30 4.03
CA SER A 691 -12.67 -3.99 2.75
C SER A 691 -14.04 -4.23 2.09
N PRO A 692 -14.14 -4.15 0.74
CA PRO A 692 -15.39 -4.38 0.05
C PRO A 692 -16.01 -5.75 0.41
N ILE A 693 -17.32 -5.81 0.65
CA ILE A 693 -18.03 -7.07 0.90
C ILE A 693 -17.95 -8.06 -0.28
N GLY A 694 -17.60 -7.56 -1.46
CA GLY A 694 -17.25 -8.34 -2.63
C GLY A 694 -16.62 -7.48 -3.72
N ARG A 695 -15.86 -8.13 -4.60
CA ARG A 695 -15.15 -7.47 -5.72
C ARG A 695 -15.89 -7.57 -7.05
N THR A 696 -17.07 -8.20 -7.06
CA THR A 696 -17.88 -8.39 -8.25
C THR A 696 -19.30 -7.86 -8.00
N PRO A 697 -20.04 -7.51 -9.07
CA PRO A 697 -21.43 -7.06 -8.95
C PRO A 697 -22.41 -8.12 -8.41
N ARG A 698 -21.93 -9.37 -8.26
CA ARG A 698 -22.69 -10.51 -7.73
C ARG A 698 -22.88 -10.44 -6.23
N SER A 699 -21.91 -9.86 -5.52
CA SER A 699 -22.06 -9.57 -4.11
C SER A 699 -22.93 -8.31 -3.97
N ASN A 700 -23.89 -8.37 -3.06
CA ASN A 700 -24.81 -7.27 -2.74
C ASN A 700 -25.35 -7.48 -1.32
N PRO A 701 -26.03 -6.49 -0.72
CA PRO A 701 -26.60 -6.60 0.62
C PRO A 701 -27.42 -7.87 0.85
N ALA A 702 -28.23 -8.26 -0.15
CA ALA A 702 -29.12 -9.41 -0.02
C ALA A 702 -28.37 -10.75 0.01
N THR A 703 -27.34 -10.91 -0.81
CA THR A 703 -26.50 -12.12 -0.84
C THR A 703 -25.58 -12.19 0.37
N TYR A 704 -25.01 -11.06 0.79
CA TYR A 704 -24.06 -11.02 1.90
C TYR A 704 -24.70 -11.36 3.25
N THR A 705 -25.89 -10.82 3.53
CA THR A 705 -26.66 -11.14 4.74
C THR A 705 -27.39 -12.49 4.65
N GLY A 706 -27.35 -13.14 3.49
CA GLY A 706 -28.05 -14.39 3.22
C GLY A 706 -29.58 -14.26 3.25
N VAL A 707 -30.14 -13.05 3.16
CA VAL A 707 -31.60 -12.86 3.03
C VAL A 707 -32.09 -13.25 1.64
N PHE A 708 -31.24 -13.14 0.63
CA PHE A 708 -31.60 -13.50 -0.74
C PHE A 708 -31.93 -15.00 -0.90
N ASP A 709 -31.29 -15.87 -0.11
CA ASP A 709 -31.60 -17.30 -0.09
C ASP A 709 -33.04 -17.55 0.35
N ASP A 710 -33.48 -16.87 1.42
CA ASP A 710 -34.84 -16.97 1.94
C ASP A 710 -35.86 -16.39 0.94
N ILE A 711 -35.52 -15.29 0.26
CA ILE A 711 -36.36 -14.69 -0.80
C ILE A 711 -36.50 -15.65 -1.99
N ARG A 712 -35.42 -16.30 -2.44
CA ARG A 712 -35.49 -17.26 -3.56
C ARG A 712 -36.33 -18.49 -3.22
N ASP A 713 -36.26 -18.96 -1.97
CA ASP A 713 -37.11 -20.05 -1.49
C ASP A 713 -38.59 -19.65 -1.49
N LEU A 714 -38.90 -18.40 -1.13
CA LEU A 714 -40.25 -17.83 -1.21
C LEU A 714 -40.76 -17.78 -2.65
N PHE A 715 -39.95 -17.30 -3.60
CA PHE A 715 -40.31 -17.24 -5.02
C PHE A 715 -40.61 -18.63 -5.60
N ALA A 716 -39.80 -19.63 -5.24
CA ALA A 716 -40.01 -21.02 -5.68
C ALA A 716 -41.32 -21.63 -5.13
N GLN A 717 -41.90 -21.05 -4.08
CA GLN A 717 -43.16 -21.52 -3.48
C GLN A 717 -44.41 -20.87 -4.10
N THR A 718 -44.26 -19.84 -4.93
CA THR A 718 -45.37 -19.16 -5.62
C THR A 718 -46.09 -20.10 -6.60
N ASN A 719 -47.36 -19.82 -6.87
CA ASN A 719 -48.16 -20.64 -7.79
C ASN A 719 -47.58 -20.63 -9.21
N GLU A 720 -47.17 -19.45 -9.70
CA GLU A 720 -46.56 -19.27 -11.03
C GLU A 720 -45.26 -20.06 -11.16
N ALA A 721 -44.38 -20.01 -10.15
CA ALA A 721 -43.14 -20.78 -10.15
C ALA A 721 -43.41 -22.30 -10.15
N LYS A 722 -44.36 -22.77 -9.34
CA LYS A 722 -44.72 -24.20 -9.26
C LYS A 722 -45.26 -24.74 -10.58
N ILE A 723 -46.14 -23.99 -11.25
CA ILE A 723 -46.69 -24.37 -12.57
C ILE A 723 -45.57 -24.49 -13.61
N ARG A 724 -44.59 -23.58 -13.59
CA ARG A 724 -43.45 -23.58 -14.52
C ARG A 724 -42.31 -24.53 -14.10
N GLY A 725 -42.43 -25.23 -12.98
CA GLY A 725 -41.38 -26.10 -12.44
C GLY A 725 -40.13 -25.37 -11.97
N TYR A 726 -40.24 -24.06 -11.69
CA TYR A 726 -39.11 -23.24 -11.27
C TYR A 726 -38.75 -23.51 -9.81
N LYS A 727 -37.47 -23.80 -9.58
CA LYS A 727 -36.88 -23.98 -8.24
C LYS A 727 -36.08 -22.74 -7.85
N LYS A 728 -35.61 -22.67 -6.59
CA LYS A 728 -34.77 -21.56 -6.08
C LYS A 728 -33.57 -21.21 -6.97
N GLY A 729 -33.03 -22.20 -7.70
CA GLY A 729 -31.92 -22.01 -8.64
C GLY A 729 -32.27 -21.11 -9.83
N ARG A 730 -33.51 -21.13 -10.34
CA ARG A 730 -33.99 -20.25 -11.43
C ARG A 730 -33.90 -18.78 -11.03
N PHE A 731 -34.21 -18.50 -9.77
CA PHE A 731 -34.18 -17.17 -9.16
C PHE A 731 -32.78 -16.75 -8.70
N SER A 732 -31.74 -17.53 -9.01
CA SER A 732 -30.35 -17.18 -8.74
C SER A 732 -29.72 -16.48 -9.94
N PHE A 733 -29.30 -15.23 -9.80
CA PHE A 733 -28.48 -14.59 -10.84
C PHE A 733 -27.08 -15.23 -10.98
N ASN A 734 -26.65 -16.05 -10.00
CA ASN A 734 -25.37 -16.76 -10.05
C ASN A 734 -25.39 -18.06 -10.86
N VAL A 735 -26.56 -18.64 -11.11
CA VAL A 735 -26.71 -19.98 -11.71
C VAL A 735 -27.29 -19.87 -13.11
N LYS A 736 -26.81 -20.71 -14.03
CA LYS A 736 -27.36 -20.79 -15.38
C LYS A 736 -28.82 -21.21 -15.36
N GLY A 737 -29.57 -20.69 -16.34
CA GLY A 737 -30.95 -21.10 -16.57
C GLY A 737 -31.99 -20.23 -15.89
N GLY A 738 -31.73 -18.94 -15.66
CA GLY A 738 -32.71 -17.95 -15.16
C GLY A 738 -32.18 -16.51 -15.19
N ARG A 739 -30.87 -16.37 -14.97
CA ARG A 739 -30.11 -15.15 -15.22
C ARG A 739 -30.14 -14.72 -16.69
N CYS A 740 -29.79 -13.46 -16.96
CA CYS A 740 -29.46 -12.98 -18.28
C CYS A 740 -28.09 -13.54 -18.71
N GLU A 741 -28.01 -14.18 -19.87
CA GLU A 741 -26.75 -14.79 -20.34
C GLU A 741 -25.76 -13.75 -20.90
N ALA A 742 -26.24 -12.60 -21.41
CA ALA A 742 -25.37 -11.56 -21.96
C ALA A 742 -24.44 -10.95 -20.89
N CYS A 743 -24.96 -10.66 -19.69
CA CYS A 743 -24.17 -10.21 -18.55
C CYS A 743 -23.84 -11.32 -17.55
N SER A 744 -24.18 -12.58 -17.86
CA SER A 744 -24.05 -13.72 -16.94
C SER A 744 -24.63 -13.48 -15.53
N GLY A 745 -25.68 -12.64 -15.42
CA GLY A 745 -26.36 -12.28 -14.17
C GLY A 745 -25.79 -11.09 -13.41
N ASP A 746 -24.73 -10.43 -13.91
CA ASP A 746 -24.13 -9.28 -13.24
C ASP A 746 -25.01 -8.02 -13.37
N GLY A 747 -25.84 -7.93 -14.42
CA GLY A 747 -26.72 -6.79 -14.73
C GLY A 747 -25.99 -5.60 -15.37
N ILE A 748 -24.69 -5.49 -15.16
CA ILE A 748 -23.81 -4.46 -15.70
C ILE A 748 -22.64 -5.12 -16.45
N ILE A 749 -22.05 -4.38 -17.39
CA ILE A 749 -20.90 -4.78 -18.18
C ILE A 749 -19.75 -3.83 -17.84
N LYS A 750 -18.57 -4.37 -17.56
CA LYS A 750 -17.37 -3.59 -17.32
C LYS A 750 -16.73 -3.20 -18.65
N ILE A 751 -16.54 -1.90 -18.87
CA ILE A 751 -15.82 -1.36 -20.02
C ILE A 751 -14.43 -0.95 -19.55
N GLU A 752 -13.40 -1.53 -20.18
CA GLU A 752 -12.01 -1.21 -19.87
C GLU A 752 -11.61 0.13 -20.49
N MET A 753 -11.02 0.99 -19.68
CA MET A 753 -10.61 2.34 -20.05
C MET A 753 -9.08 2.43 -20.03
N HIS A 754 -8.46 2.99 -21.07
CA HIS A 754 -6.99 3.05 -21.15
C HIS A 754 -6.35 4.07 -20.18
N PHE A 755 -6.98 5.24 -20.02
CA PHE A 755 -6.44 6.35 -19.23
C PHE A 755 -7.35 6.78 -18.07
N LEU A 756 -8.61 6.37 -18.11
CA LEU A 756 -9.60 6.64 -17.06
C LEU A 756 -9.83 5.36 -16.26
N PRO A 757 -10.40 5.44 -15.04
CA PRO A 757 -10.88 4.26 -14.34
C PRO A 757 -11.94 3.52 -15.17
N ASP A 758 -11.94 2.19 -15.10
CA ASP A 758 -12.94 1.35 -15.75
C ASP A 758 -14.36 1.74 -15.29
N VAL A 759 -15.31 1.71 -16.23
CA VAL A 759 -16.71 2.11 -15.95
C VAL A 759 -17.65 0.93 -16.17
N TYR A 760 -18.70 0.88 -15.35
CA TYR A 760 -19.76 -0.12 -15.47
C TYR A 760 -20.97 0.48 -16.18
N VAL A 761 -21.43 -0.17 -17.25
CA VAL A 761 -22.62 0.25 -18.00
C VAL A 761 -23.72 -0.79 -17.84
N PRO A 762 -25.00 -0.39 -17.69
CA PRO A 762 -26.12 -1.33 -17.67
C PRO A 762 -26.11 -2.26 -18.89
N CYS A 763 -26.37 -3.55 -18.67
CA CYS A 763 -26.42 -4.52 -19.75
C CYS A 763 -27.56 -4.18 -20.73
N GLU A 764 -27.23 -4.03 -22.01
CA GLU A 764 -28.19 -3.66 -23.05
C GLU A 764 -29.34 -4.66 -23.23
N VAL A 765 -29.14 -5.94 -22.88
CA VAL A 765 -30.13 -7.01 -23.09
C VAL A 765 -31.14 -7.10 -21.94
N CYS A 766 -30.71 -6.91 -20.70
CA CYS A 766 -31.60 -7.01 -19.54
C CYS A 766 -31.87 -5.68 -18.85
N HIS A 767 -31.27 -4.59 -19.34
CA HIS A 767 -31.38 -3.23 -18.78
C HIS A 767 -31.13 -3.21 -17.27
N GLY A 768 -30.07 -3.89 -16.80
CA GLY A 768 -29.73 -3.96 -15.37
C GLY A 768 -30.49 -5.01 -14.56
N ARG A 769 -31.55 -5.62 -15.08
CA ARG A 769 -32.45 -6.51 -14.31
C ARG A 769 -31.84 -7.85 -13.90
N ARG A 770 -30.67 -8.23 -14.41
CA ARG A 770 -29.92 -9.49 -14.13
C ARG A 770 -30.59 -10.80 -14.58
N TYR A 771 -31.87 -10.80 -14.89
CA TYR A 771 -32.64 -11.98 -15.28
C TYR A 771 -33.13 -11.89 -16.74
N ASN A 772 -33.48 -13.05 -17.31
CA ASN A 772 -34.23 -13.09 -18.56
C ASN A 772 -35.72 -12.81 -18.34
N SER A 773 -36.44 -12.42 -19.41
CA SER A 773 -37.86 -12.07 -19.37
C SER A 773 -38.72 -13.17 -18.74
N GLU A 774 -38.52 -14.43 -19.15
CA GLU A 774 -39.26 -15.60 -18.64
C GLU A 774 -39.19 -15.78 -17.12
N THR A 775 -38.08 -15.38 -16.50
CA THR A 775 -37.91 -15.47 -15.03
C THR A 775 -38.61 -14.32 -14.32
N LEU A 776 -38.71 -13.17 -14.97
CA LEU A 776 -39.37 -11.96 -14.43
C LEU A 776 -40.90 -12.02 -14.51
N GLU A 777 -41.47 -13.01 -15.22
CA GLU A 777 -42.91 -13.24 -15.23
C GLU A 777 -43.46 -13.82 -13.93
N VAL A 778 -42.60 -14.30 -13.03
CA VAL A 778 -43.01 -14.80 -11.71
C VAL A 778 -43.05 -13.66 -10.69
N HIS A 779 -44.19 -13.51 -10.02
CA HIS A 779 -44.43 -12.45 -9.05
C HIS A 779 -44.69 -12.99 -7.64
N TYR A 780 -44.33 -12.19 -6.65
CA TYR A 780 -44.74 -12.33 -5.25
C TYR A 780 -45.33 -10.99 -4.80
N LYS A 781 -46.60 -10.97 -4.36
CA LYS A 781 -47.35 -9.74 -4.01
C LYS A 781 -47.16 -8.64 -5.07
N ASP A 782 -47.38 -9.00 -6.34
CA ASP A 782 -47.31 -8.12 -7.52
C ASP A 782 -45.90 -7.62 -7.92
N LYS A 783 -44.84 -8.08 -7.26
CA LYS A 783 -43.45 -7.72 -7.58
C LYS A 783 -42.68 -8.91 -8.11
N ASN A 784 -41.92 -8.73 -9.18
CA ASN A 784 -40.97 -9.76 -9.61
C ASN A 784 -39.66 -9.69 -8.81
N ILE A 785 -38.76 -10.65 -9.02
CA ILE A 785 -37.53 -10.75 -8.23
C ILE A 785 -36.55 -9.58 -8.47
N ALA A 786 -36.51 -9.02 -9.67
CA ALA A 786 -35.65 -7.87 -9.95
C ALA A 786 -36.16 -6.62 -9.24
N GLU A 787 -37.47 -6.40 -9.23
CA GLU A 787 -38.10 -5.28 -8.51
C GLU A 787 -37.91 -5.37 -6.99
N ILE A 788 -37.92 -6.58 -6.42
CA ILE A 788 -37.61 -6.78 -4.99
C ILE A 788 -36.14 -6.50 -4.70
N LEU A 789 -35.23 -6.88 -5.60
CA LEU A 789 -33.82 -6.52 -5.47
C LEU A 789 -33.59 -5.01 -5.58
N ASP A 790 -34.46 -4.29 -6.29
CA ASP A 790 -34.38 -2.84 -6.45
C ASP A 790 -35.03 -2.06 -5.30
N MET A 791 -35.75 -2.74 -4.39
CA MET A 791 -36.30 -2.10 -3.19
C MET A 791 -35.19 -1.62 -2.26
N THR A 792 -35.42 -0.46 -1.63
CA THR A 792 -34.63 -0.03 -0.49
C THR A 792 -34.84 -1.00 0.69
N VAL A 793 -33.88 -1.04 1.62
CA VAL A 793 -33.99 -1.84 2.84
C VAL A 793 -35.21 -1.41 3.67
N ASP A 794 -35.53 -0.12 3.71
CA ASP A 794 -36.73 0.40 4.39
C ASP A 794 -38.02 -0.14 3.76
N ASP A 795 -38.16 -0.05 2.43
CA ASP A 795 -39.33 -0.56 1.72
C ASP A 795 -39.46 -2.09 1.83
N ALA A 796 -38.32 -2.78 1.72
CA ALA A 796 -38.29 -4.24 1.80
C ALA A 796 -38.68 -4.73 3.20
N LEU A 797 -38.30 -4.01 4.26
CA LEU A 797 -38.68 -4.35 5.62
C LEU A 797 -40.20 -4.29 5.81
N GLU A 798 -40.85 -3.24 5.28
CA GLU A 798 -42.31 -3.12 5.30
C GLU A 798 -42.97 -4.22 4.44
N PHE A 799 -42.47 -4.44 3.23
CA PHE A 799 -42.99 -5.44 2.30
C PHE A 799 -42.94 -6.89 2.87
N PHE A 800 -41.86 -7.21 3.58
CA PHE A 800 -41.63 -8.51 4.21
C PHE A 800 -42.02 -8.60 5.68
N ALA A 801 -42.71 -7.60 6.24
CA ALA A 801 -43.12 -7.59 7.66
C ALA A 801 -43.89 -8.86 8.08
N ALA A 802 -44.65 -9.45 7.17
CA ALA A 802 -45.40 -10.70 7.39
C ALA A 802 -44.53 -11.97 7.48
N ILE A 803 -43.23 -11.91 7.13
CA ILE A 803 -42.30 -13.05 7.15
C ILE A 803 -41.17 -12.75 8.14
N PRO A 804 -41.31 -13.14 9.43
CA PRO A 804 -40.37 -12.75 10.48
C PRO A 804 -38.90 -13.14 10.21
N LYS A 805 -38.68 -14.27 9.53
CA LYS A 805 -37.32 -14.74 9.18
C LYS A 805 -36.59 -13.75 8.26
N ILE A 806 -37.30 -13.21 7.26
CA ILE A 806 -36.76 -12.25 6.29
C ILE A 806 -36.68 -10.87 6.96
N ALA A 807 -37.77 -10.43 7.61
CA ALA A 807 -37.85 -9.12 8.25
C ALA A 807 -36.73 -8.90 9.29
N ARG A 808 -36.40 -9.90 10.11
CA ARG A 808 -35.31 -9.80 11.10
C ARG A 808 -33.94 -9.55 10.46
N LYS A 809 -33.63 -10.17 9.32
CA LYS A 809 -32.36 -9.94 8.61
C LYS A 809 -32.32 -8.57 7.96
N ILE A 810 -33.44 -8.08 7.43
CA ILE A 810 -33.52 -6.74 6.83
C ILE A 810 -33.44 -5.67 7.93
N GLN A 811 -34.06 -5.90 9.08
CA GLN A 811 -34.02 -5.00 10.23
C GLN A 811 -32.58 -4.72 10.69
N THR A 812 -31.69 -5.72 10.70
CA THR A 812 -30.30 -5.46 11.11
C THR A 812 -29.55 -4.55 10.13
N ILE A 813 -29.89 -4.56 8.84
CA ILE A 813 -29.34 -3.64 7.86
C ILE A 813 -29.85 -2.21 8.12
N LYS A 814 -31.11 -2.06 8.51
CA LYS A 814 -31.68 -0.77 8.92
C LYS A 814 -31.05 -0.25 10.21
N ASP A 815 -30.87 -1.12 11.21
CA ASP A 815 -30.32 -0.76 12.52
C ASP A 815 -28.91 -0.17 12.43
N VAL A 816 -28.10 -0.63 11.47
CA VAL A 816 -26.77 -0.08 11.18
C VAL A 816 -26.80 1.19 10.30
N GLY A 817 -27.98 1.73 10.01
CA GLY A 817 -28.15 2.97 9.27
C GLY A 817 -28.16 2.83 7.74
N LEU A 818 -28.30 1.61 7.20
CA LEU A 818 -28.29 1.35 5.75
C LEU A 818 -29.70 1.16 5.16
N GLY A 819 -30.72 1.79 5.75
CA GLY A 819 -32.11 1.72 5.29
C GLY A 819 -32.32 2.19 3.84
N TYR A 820 -31.46 3.11 3.38
CA TYR A 820 -31.51 3.71 2.05
C TYR A 820 -30.91 2.85 0.93
N VAL A 821 -30.10 1.84 1.27
CA VAL A 821 -29.41 1.00 0.29
C VAL A 821 -30.42 0.02 -0.33
N THR A 822 -30.31 -0.27 -1.62
CA THR A 822 -31.17 -1.29 -2.25
C THR A 822 -30.64 -2.70 -1.99
N LEU A 823 -31.54 -3.68 -1.86
CA LEU A 823 -31.16 -5.08 -1.57
C LEU A 823 -30.16 -5.67 -2.59
N GLY A 824 -30.30 -5.27 -3.85
CA GLY A 824 -29.52 -5.74 -4.99
C GLY A 824 -28.33 -4.85 -5.35
N GLN A 825 -28.08 -3.75 -4.62
CA GLN A 825 -27.00 -2.81 -4.95
C GLN A 825 -25.65 -3.53 -5.10
N PRO A 826 -24.93 -3.39 -6.23
CA PRO A 826 -23.63 -4.02 -6.42
C PRO A 826 -22.63 -3.64 -5.33
N ALA A 827 -21.94 -4.63 -4.75
CA ALA A 827 -20.94 -4.41 -3.70
C ALA A 827 -19.80 -3.47 -4.12
N THR A 828 -19.48 -3.42 -5.41
CA THR A 828 -18.45 -2.53 -5.98
C THR A 828 -18.84 -1.05 -5.93
N THR A 829 -20.11 -0.74 -5.69
CA THR A 829 -20.62 0.64 -5.57
C THR A 829 -20.80 1.09 -4.12
N LEU A 830 -20.66 0.18 -3.15
CA LEU A 830 -20.71 0.53 -1.73
C LEU A 830 -19.40 1.19 -1.33
N SER A 831 -19.50 2.25 -0.53
CA SER A 831 -18.36 2.85 0.16
C SER A 831 -17.73 1.88 1.18
N GLY A 832 -16.49 2.13 1.60
CA GLY A 832 -15.82 1.34 2.64
C GLY A 832 -16.62 1.27 3.94
N GLY A 833 -17.17 2.42 4.39
CA GLY A 833 -18.02 2.50 5.58
C GLY A 833 -19.38 1.79 5.42
N GLU A 834 -20.00 1.82 4.23
CA GLU A 834 -21.21 1.02 3.96
C GLU A 834 -20.92 -0.48 3.96
N ALA A 835 -19.80 -0.90 3.35
CA ALA A 835 -19.35 -2.28 3.37
C ALA A 835 -19.09 -2.76 4.80
N GLN A 836 -18.44 -1.94 5.62
CA GLN A 836 -18.18 -2.23 7.03
C GLN A 836 -19.48 -2.38 7.85
N ARG A 837 -20.43 -1.44 7.69
CA ARG A 837 -21.75 -1.52 8.35
C ARG A 837 -22.55 -2.74 7.89
N MET A 838 -22.43 -3.15 6.62
CA MET A 838 -23.06 -4.37 6.12
C MET A 838 -22.50 -5.63 6.80
N LYS A 839 -21.20 -5.67 7.10
CA LYS A 839 -20.58 -6.74 7.91
C LYS A 839 -21.15 -6.75 9.32
N LEU A 840 -21.29 -5.58 9.94
CA LEU A 840 -21.91 -5.43 11.26
C LEU A 840 -23.36 -5.96 11.28
N ALA A 841 -24.16 -5.61 10.26
CA ALA A 841 -25.54 -6.10 10.10
C ALA A 841 -25.62 -7.63 9.98
N SER A 842 -24.62 -8.25 9.35
CA SER A 842 -24.54 -9.71 9.22
C SER A 842 -24.24 -10.41 10.55
N GLU A 843 -23.64 -9.72 11.51
CA GLU A 843 -23.32 -10.25 12.84
C GLU A 843 -24.43 -9.97 13.85
N LEU A 844 -25.12 -8.83 13.75
CA LEU A 844 -26.21 -8.44 14.67
C LEU A 844 -27.35 -9.46 14.80
N HIS A 845 -27.65 -10.20 13.74
CA HIS A 845 -28.75 -11.18 13.78
C HIS A 845 -28.32 -12.55 14.36
N LYS A 846 -27.01 -12.76 14.55
CA LYS A 846 -26.48 -14.01 15.09
C LYS A 846 -26.62 -14.02 16.62
N ARG A 847 -26.82 -15.21 17.19
CA ARG A 847 -26.94 -15.35 18.65
C ARG A 847 -25.59 -15.08 19.30
N SER A 848 -25.53 -14.09 20.20
CA SER A 848 -24.32 -13.80 20.96
C SER A 848 -24.04 -14.87 22.01
N THR A 849 -22.74 -15.16 22.23
CA THR A 849 -22.24 -16.02 23.30
C THR A 849 -21.79 -15.23 24.52
N GLY A 850 -21.73 -13.88 24.43
CA GLY A 850 -21.16 -13.00 25.47
C GLY A 850 -19.64 -13.15 25.65
N LYS A 851 -18.96 -13.83 24.72
CA LYS A 851 -17.50 -14.07 24.73
C LYS A 851 -16.87 -13.82 23.36
N SER A 852 -17.49 -12.95 22.56
CA SER A 852 -16.95 -12.57 21.26
C SER A 852 -16.10 -11.30 21.37
N LEU A 853 -15.03 -11.22 20.59
CA LEU A 853 -14.23 -10.00 20.40
C LEU A 853 -14.52 -9.44 19.01
N TYR A 854 -15.06 -8.23 18.98
CA TYR A 854 -15.27 -7.44 17.77
C TYR A 854 -14.12 -6.46 17.62
N ILE A 855 -13.46 -6.45 16.46
CA ILE A 855 -12.45 -5.46 16.09
C ILE A 855 -13.02 -4.64 14.93
N LEU A 856 -13.05 -3.31 15.09
CA LEU A 856 -13.46 -2.39 14.05
C LEU A 856 -12.36 -1.36 13.80
N ASP A 857 -12.05 -1.14 12.52
CA ASP A 857 -11.06 -0.16 12.08
C ASP A 857 -11.77 1.09 11.54
N GLU A 858 -11.64 2.22 12.24
CA GLU A 858 -12.24 3.53 11.92
C GLU A 858 -13.72 3.46 11.48
N PRO A 859 -14.63 2.91 12.31
CA PRO A 859 -16.03 2.72 11.95
C PRO A 859 -16.82 4.02 11.76
N THR A 860 -16.25 5.18 12.08
CA THR A 860 -16.85 6.50 11.82
C THR A 860 -16.63 7.04 10.40
N THR A 861 -15.82 6.35 9.59
CA THR A 861 -15.55 6.77 8.20
C THR A 861 -16.84 6.91 7.38
N GLY A 862 -17.03 8.03 6.69
CA GLY A 862 -18.23 8.27 5.89
C GLY A 862 -19.48 8.66 6.68
N LEU A 863 -19.38 8.88 7.99
CA LEU A 863 -20.54 9.08 8.86
C LEU A 863 -20.68 10.52 9.34
N HIS A 864 -21.89 11.05 9.20
CA HIS A 864 -22.29 12.27 9.89
C HIS A 864 -22.42 12.01 11.41
N THR A 865 -22.30 13.04 12.25
CA THR A 865 -22.43 12.90 13.72
C THR A 865 -23.72 12.20 14.17
N ASP A 866 -24.83 12.45 13.49
CA ASP A 866 -26.11 11.76 13.74
C ASP A 866 -26.08 10.26 13.39
N ASP A 867 -25.29 9.88 12.37
CA ASP A 867 -25.05 8.47 12.03
C ASP A 867 -24.14 7.80 13.06
N ILE A 868 -23.12 8.51 13.57
CA ILE A 868 -22.24 8.04 14.64
C ILE A 868 -23.06 7.72 15.91
N ALA A 869 -24.03 8.56 16.26
CA ALA A 869 -24.93 8.31 17.40
C ALA A 869 -25.69 6.97 17.26
N ARG A 870 -26.19 6.67 16.05
CA ARG A 870 -26.87 5.40 15.75
C ARG A 870 -25.91 4.22 15.80
N LEU A 871 -24.72 4.37 15.22
CA LEU A 871 -23.68 3.34 15.25
C LEU A 871 -23.26 3.01 16.70
N LEU A 872 -23.05 4.02 17.54
CA LEU A 872 -22.72 3.82 18.96
C LEU A 872 -23.78 2.99 19.68
N THR A 873 -25.06 3.25 19.42
CA THR A 873 -26.16 2.45 19.99
C THR A 873 -26.04 0.97 19.61
N VAL A 874 -25.62 0.68 18.37
CA VAL A 874 -25.39 -0.70 17.89
C VAL A 874 -24.17 -1.32 18.57
N LEU A 875 -23.06 -0.58 18.70
CA LEU A 875 -21.83 -1.07 19.33
C LEU A 875 -22.04 -1.34 20.82
N GLU A 876 -22.72 -0.44 21.52
CA GLU A 876 -23.09 -0.59 22.93
C GLU A 876 -23.93 -1.84 23.16
N ARG A 877 -24.87 -2.14 22.26
CA ARG A 877 -25.68 -3.37 22.34
C ARG A 877 -24.82 -4.64 22.33
N PHE A 878 -23.76 -4.68 21.50
CA PHE A 878 -22.84 -5.82 21.53
C PHE A 878 -22.11 -5.95 22.86
N VAL A 879 -21.71 -4.83 23.46
CA VAL A 879 -21.04 -4.81 24.76
C VAL A 879 -22.00 -5.21 25.89
N ASP A 880 -23.24 -4.76 25.84
CA ASP A 880 -24.29 -5.08 26.81
C ASP A 880 -24.68 -6.57 26.76
N ASP A 881 -24.58 -7.21 25.59
CA ASP A 881 -24.67 -8.67 25.42
C ASP A 881 -23.46 -9.43 26.02
N GLY A 882 -22.50 -8.72 26.65
CA GLY A 882 -21.32 -9.26 27.31
C GLY A 882 -20.07 -9.34 26.44
N ASN A 883 -20.14 -8.95 25.17
CA ASN A 883 -19.01 -9.02 24.24
C ASN A 883 -18.00 -7.89 24.49
N THR A 884 -16.83 -8.02 23.87
CA THR A 884 -15.83 -6.95 23.86
C THR A 884 -15.81 -6.32 22.49
N VAL A 885 -15.92 -4.99 22.43
CA VAL A 885 -15.85 -4.23 21.19
C VAL A 885 -14.62 -3.35 21.27
N LEU A 886 -13.67 -3.57 20.36
CA LEU A 886 -12.44 -2.80 20.22
C LEU A 886 -12.51 -2.00 18.92
N VAL A 887 -12.31 -0.69 19.03
CA VAL A 887 -12.28 0.23 17.88
C VAL A 887 -10.92 0.90 17.77
N ILE A 888 -10.41 1.04 16.56
CA ILE A 888 -9.31 1.98 16.25
C ILE A 888 -9.99 3.27 15.80
N GLU A 889 -9.78 4.37 16.53
CA GLU A 889 -10.53 5.60 16.26
C GLU A 889 -9.74 6.87 16.52
N HIS A 890 -10.16 7.90 15.80
CA HIS A 890 -9.72 9.29 15.91
C HIS A 890 -10.88 10.23 16.26
N ASN A 891 -12.14 9.81 16.00
CA ASN A 891 -13.30 10.61 16.25
C ASN A 891 -13.57 10.77 17.77
N LEU A 892 -13.56 12.02 18.24
CA LEU A 892 -13.70 12.33 19.67
C LEU A 892 -15.06 11.92 20.25
N ASP A 893 -16.14 11.86 19.47
CA ASP A 893 -17.45 11.44 19.95
C ASP A 893 -17.50 9.93 20.23
N VAL A 894 -16.75 9.12 19.48
CA VAL A 894 -16.61 7.69 19.79
C VAL A 894 -15.65 7.49 20.97
N ILE A 895 -14.52 8.20 20.97
CA ILE A 895 -13.51 8.08 22.02
C ILE A 895 -14.09 8.46 23.39
N LYS A 896 -14.85 9.56 23.49
CA LYS A 896 -15.49 9.97 24.76
C LYS A 896 -16.58 8.99 25.23
N SER A 897 -17.14 8.20 24.32
CA SER A 897 -18.15 7.19 24.61
C SER A 897 -17.55 5.85 25.05
N ALA A 898 -16.23 5.63 24.85
CA ALA A 898 -15.53 4.40 25.22
C ALA A 898 -15.45 4.19 26.74
N ASP A 899 -15.48 2.93 27.18
CA ASP A 899 -15.29 2.57 28.59
C ASP A 899 -13.80 2.53 28.97
N HIS A 900 -12.91 2.32 27.99
CA HIS A 900 -11.47 2.23 28.17
C HIS A 900 -10.73 2.72 26.92
N ILE A 901 -9.66 3.49 27.11
CA ILE A 901 -8.78 4.00 26.05
C ILE A 901 -7.39 3.40 26.21
N ILE A 902 -6.75 3.12 25.08
CA ILE A 902 -5.33 2.81 24.96
C ILE A 902 -4.73 3.79 23.97
N ASP A 903 -3.95 4.75 24.45
CA ASP A 903 -3.38 5.83 23.64
C ASP A 903 -1.93 5.53 23.25
N LEU A 904 -1.64 5.50 21.95
CA LEU A 904 -0.30 5.25 21.39
C LEU A 904 0.36 6.54 20.89
N GLY A 905 1.67 6.65 21.10
CA GLY A 905 2.44 7.81 20.67
C GLY A 905 3.90 7.75 21.14
N PRO A 906 4.54 8.91 21.42
CA PRO A 906 3.96 10.26 21.38
C PRO A 906 3.76 10.78 19.94
N GLU A 907 4.63 10.38 19.02
CA GLU A 907 4.58 10.78 17.60
C GLU A 907 4.28 9.58 16.68
N GLY A 908 4.32 9.81 15.36
CA GLY A 908 4.25 8.75 14.35
C GLY A 908 5.64 8.20 13.97
N GLY A 909 5.69 6.99 13.42
CA GLY A 909 6.94 6.37 12.94
C GLY A 909 7.92 6.05 14.06
N VAL A 910 9.20 6.38 13.85
CA VAL A 910 10.29 6.09 14.80
C VAL A 910 10.07 6.78 16.16
N GLY A 911 9.44 7.95 16.16
CA GLY A 911 9.08 8.68 17.39
C GLY A 911 7.83 8.16 18.11
N GLY A 912 7.23 7.07 17.62
CA GLY A 912 6.00 6.47 18.17
C GLY A 912 6.23 5.07 18.77
N GLY A 913 5.14 4.30 18.85
CA GLY A 913 5.18 2.89 19.25
C GLY A 913 5.27 2.64 20.75
N GLN A 914 4.95 3.64 21.56
CA GLN A 914 4.82 3.52 23.02
C GLN A 914 3.35 3.71 23.45
N VAL A 915 2.99 3.17 24.61
CA VAL A 915 1.70 3.46 25.26
C VAL A 915 1.87 4.72 26.12
N ILE A 916 1.19 5.79 25.76
CA ILE A 916 1.25 7.08 26.46
C ILE A 916 0.33 7.08 27.68
N ALA A 917 -0.90 6.59 27.48
CA ALA A 917 -1.91 6.53 28.52
C ALA A 917 -2.83 5.33 28.32
N THR A 918 -3.34 4.79 29.42
CA THR A 918 -4.44 3.82 29.39
C THR A 918 -5.36 4.03 30.59
N GLY A 919 -6.66 3.88 30.38
CA GLY A 919 -7.66 4.11 31.42
C GLY A 919 -8.99 4.57 30.83
N THR A 920 -9.85 5.12 31.67
CA THR A 920 -11.07 5.80 31.23
C THR A 920 -10.76 7.09 30.45
N PRO A 921 -11.68 7.57 29.59
CA PRO A 921 -11.59 8.89 28.97
C PRO A 921 -11.18 10.03 29.92
N GLU A 922 -11.73 10.06 31.14
CA GLU A 922 -11.42 11.08 32.15
C GLU A 922 -10.00 10.94 32.73
N GLU A 923 -9.45 9.73 32.78
CA GLU A 923 -8.07 9.49 33.22
C GLU A 923 -7.09 9.88 32.12
N VAL A 924 -7.35 9.50 30.87
CA VAL A 924 -6.51 9.86 29.72
C VAL A 924 -6.50 11.37 29.49
N ALA A 925 -7.64 12.05 29.66
CA ALA A 925 -7.73 13.51 29.55
C ALA A 925 -6.87 14.29 30.58
N LYS A 926 -6.41 13.64 31.66
CA LYS A 926 -5.51 14.26 32.66
C LYS A 926 -4.03 14.09 32.33
N VAL A 927 -3.69 13.23 31.37
CA VAL A 927 -2.29 12.97 30.96
C VAL A 927 -1.85 14.06 29.99
N LYS A 928 -0.85 14.86 30.38
CA LYS A 928 -0.40 16.03 29.59
C LYS A 928 0.33 15.64 28.33
N GLU A 929 0.99 14.49 28.35
CA GLU A 929 1.74 13.92 27.24
C GLU A 929 0.82 13.32 26.17
N SER A 930 -0.46 13.08 26.48
CA SER A 930 -1.44 12.52 25.55
C SER A 930 -2.07 13.61 24.71
N TYR A 931 -1.77 13.61 23.40
CA TYR A 931 -2.49 14.47 22.45
C TYR A 931 -3.98 14.15 22.43
N THR A 932 -4.36 12.87 22.47
CA THR A 932 -5.77 12.45 22.58
C THR A 932 -6.40 13.08 23.82
N GLY A 933 -5.74 12.99 24.98
CA GLY A 933 -6.21 13.56 26.24
C GLY A 933 -6.44 15.07 26.17
N HIS A 934 -5.54 15.81 25.51
CA HIS A 934 -5.66 17.26 25.32
C HIS A 934 -6.96 17.67 24.60
N TYR A 935 -7.26 17.03 23.46
CA TYR A 935 -8.48 17.34 22.70
C TYR A 935 -9.74 16.75 23.36
N LEU A 936 -9.62 15.58 23.98
CA LEU A 936 -10.72 14.91 24.66
C LEU A 936 -11.24 15.71 25.86
N GLN A 937 -10.36 16.44 26.55
CA GLN A 937 -10.73 17.28 27.69
C GLN A 937 -11.81 18.32 27.34
N MET A 938 -11.84 18.82 26.10
CA MET A 938 -12.84 19.79 25.65
C MET A 938 -14.22 19.16 25.40
N LYS A 939 -14.27 17.86 25.07
CA LYS A 939 -15.51 17.13 24.74
C LYS A 939 -16.12 16.39 25.93
N LEU A 940 -15.43 16.32 27.07
CA LEU A 940 -15.91 15.73 28.33
C LEU A 940 -16.61 16.73 29.26
N GLN A 941 -16.61 18.01 28.91
CA GLN A 941 -17.36 19.08 29.61
C GLN A 941 -18.79 19.15 29.07
#